data_AF-A0A1T2A0Y9-F1
#
_entry.id   AF-A0A1T2A0Y9-F1
#
_cell.length_a   1.000
_cell.length_b   1.000
_cell.length_c   1.000
_cell.angle_alpha   90.00
_cell.angle_beta   90.00
_cell.angle_gamma   90.00
#
_symmetry.space_group_name_H-M   'P 1'
#
loop_
_entity.id
_entity.type
_entity.pdbx_description
1 polymer ?
#
loop_
_entity_poly.entity_id
_entity_poly.type
_entity_poly.pdbx_seq_one_letter_code
_entity_poly.pdbx_strand_id
1 'polypeptide(L)'
;MMMSYRGTELSERFPANKIPASAQRIFKCELTRYQSWRRRILDLQFLSSGEVVDTDPIVALQRLARLEISEWAINPFYVLRKIIPDGVNPGQIDRDLAIQINARLSGGERMYFRSACRVLDRLQGSTLAKGTGLLPDETIGPLPRAKDHRANAPMPERLEQEYQDAPASVRMALAFVYRVAVLCELCEASANISPKELLTEQTLKALRGIEPAELGFDRPSKKTLEDYLNRLIRHFSIPDVGRSQYAETAEAKAWSEFRRELSNRDMTSLKSRIETVSKLAISHGLAPHELTPAWFARTCISLEGYIVAHFRTGAFAIDALFEHEDFPRELLPEQPSGFVKHMPAHREKDKSAAVAKSARRADPVLGRWASFFEKLRQVGFTENELNMLSAVRAVAVNRGIPPRTVDRDFLIELLDTVPTRQRARVHGAARAMDRAAGFIELATYRPEELVGPLPDGRSSFEELPAGLSTELDQLVARIGYGDSTKRSVKAAAKALFRSSAANGLSRTPSVAELLSRDFGTLASSSKTQAQAPRYERTLIALRDFIDLPWTESWRQLYAAAKDAGCAPARNPVPCLMEYAGDRSPEQLNVHWVQSVERKLRRPNELSVHGRADLAKTFLANVQRLEDLRSQPGFRGGPLLSEARLLPR
;
A
#
# COMPACT_ATOMS: atom_id res chain seq x y z
N MET A 1 33.88 17.82 39.61
CA MET A 1 34.47 16.46 39.59
C MET A 1 34.77 16.11 38.13
N MET A 2 36.03 16.21 37.70
CA MET A 2 36.46 15.57 36.45
C MET A 2 36.34 14.06 36.63
N MET A 3 35.65 13.35 35.74
CA MET A 3 35.74 11.89 35.71
C MET A 3 37.18 11.51 35.34
N SER A 4 37.78 10.58 36.08
CA SER A 4 39.17 10.15 35.87
C SER A 4 39.37 9.27 34.64
N TYR A 5 38.29 8.96 33.89
CA TYR A 5 38.30 8.07 32.73
C TYR A 5 38.23 8.88 31.45
N ARG A 6 39.01 8.50 30.43
CA ARG A 6 39.03 9.13 29.10
C ARG A 6 38.60 8.15 28.02
N GLY A 7 38.08 8.67 26.90
CA GLY A 7 37.61 7.86 25.77
C GLY A 7 36.75 6.65 26.16
N THR A 8 37.12 5.48 25.66
CA THR A 8 36.37 4.21 25.80
C THR A 8 36.65 3.44 27.09
N GLU A 9 37.58 3.90 27.95
CA GLU A 9 38.04 3.17 29.14
C GLU A 9 36.88 2.74 30.06
N LEU A 10 35.90 3.62 30.26
CA LEU A 10 34.73 3.33 31.10
C LEU A 10 33.81 2.30 30.43
N SER A 11 33.64 2.36 29.11
CA SER A 11 32.85 1.41 28.33
C SER A 11 33.46 0.01 28.35
N GLU A 12 34.79 -0.10 28.30
CA GLU A 12 35.54 -1.35 28.36
C GLU A 12 35.49 -1.98 29.76
N ARG A 13 35.74 -1.17 30.79
CA ARG A 13 35.70 -1.63 32.20
C ARG A 13 34.31 -2.10 32.62
N PHE A 14 33.27 -1.48 32.06
CA PHE A 14 31.87 -1.80 32.33
C PHE A 14 31.16 -2.20 31.02
N PRO A 15 31.30 -3.46 30.55
CA PRO A 15 30.72 -3.91 29.28
C PRO A 15 29.18 -3.94 29.32
N ALA A 16 28.50 -3.69 28.19
CA ALA A 16 27.04 -3.52 28.15
C ALA A 16 26.24 -4.82 28.40
N ASN A 17 26.84 -5.98 28.11
CA ASN A 17 26.20 -7.30 28.13
C ASN A 17 26.47 -8.10 29.41
N LYS A 18 27.34 -7.62 30.32
CA LYS A 18 27.70 -8.34 31.55
C LYS A 18 28.01 -7.36 32.67
N ILE A 19 27.52 -7.68 33.87
CA ILE A 19 27.85 -6.92 35.09
C ILE A 19 29.22 -7.42 35.61
N PRO A 20 30.25 -6.57 35.72
CA PRO A 20 31.53 -6.95 36.31
C PRO A 20 31.36 -7.49 37.72
N ALA A 21 32.20 -8.46 38.11
CA ALA A 21 32.13 -9.11 39.43
C ALA A 21 32.16 -8.09 40.59
N SER A 22 32.99 -7.06 40.45
CA SER A 22 33.10 -5.95 41.41
C SER A 22 31.82 -5.12 41.57
N ALA A 23 30.94 -5.11 40.55
CA ALA A 23 29.72 -4.33 40.51
C ALA A 23 28.45 -5.16 40.79
N GLN A 24 28.55 -6.50 40.83
CA GLN A 24 27.40 -7.39 41.01
C GLN A 24 26.64 -7.14 42.32
N ARG A 25 27.35 -6.90 43.43
CA ARG A 25 26.73 -6.59 44.73
C ARG A 25 25.96 -5.27 44.70
N ILE A 26 26.50 -4.25 44.03
CA ILE A 26 25.90 -2.92 43.91
C ILE A 26 24.61 -2.96 43.09
N PHE A 27 24.64 -3.66 41.96
CA PHE A 27 23.49 -3.76 41.05
C PHE A 27 22.58 -4.96 41.34
N LYS A 28 22.83 -5.74 42.41
CA LYS A 28 22.09 -6.95 42.77
C LYS A 28 21.97 -7.98 41.62
N CYS A 29 22.98 -8.04 40.76
CA CYS A 29 22.97 -8.80 39.51
C CYS A 29 21.86 -8.41 38.51
N GLU A 30 21.29 -7.20 38.61
CA GLU A 30 20.23 -6.73 37.70
C GLU A 30 20.80 -5.99 36.48
N LEU A 31 20.76 -6.65 35.31
CA LEU A 31 21.38 -6.11 34.10
C LEU A 31 20.74 -4.78 33.65
N THR A 32 19.42 -4.62 33.76
CA THR A 32 18.74 -3.37 33.35
C THR A 32 19.09 -2.18 34.24
N ARG A 33 19.24 -2.40 35.55
CA ARG A 33 19.67 -1.37 36.49
C ARG A 33 21.10 -0.94 36.19
N TYR A 34 21.97 -1.91 35.96
CA TYR A 34 23.34 -1.69 35.53
C TYR A 34 23.41 -0.94 34.19
N GLN A 35 22.67 -1.36 33.17
CA GLN A 35 22.63 -0.70 31.85
C GLN A 35 22.10 0.74 31.95
N SER A 36 21.09 0.98 32.79
CA SER A 36 20.55 2.32 33.03
C SER A 36 21.58 3.25 33.68
N TRP A 37 22.32 2.74 34.67
CA TRP A 37 23.44 3.45 35.28
C TRP A 37 24.56 3.71 34.27
N ARG A 38 25.03 2.65 33.58
CA ARG A 38 26.07 2.70 32.55
C ARG A 38 25.75 3.74 31.50
N ARG A 39 24.50 3.74 31.00
CA ARG A 39 24.02 4.71 30.02
C ARG A 39 24.18 6.14 30.53
N ARG A 40 23.69 6.43 31.74
CA ARG A 40 23.76 7.78 32.34
C ARG A 40 25.20 8.25 32.55
N ILE A 41 26.07 7.38 33.04
CA ILE A 41 27.47 7.74 33.27
C ILE A 41 28.19 8.02 31.94
N LEU A 42 27.99 7.17 30.93
CA LEU A 42 28.56 7.40 29.61
C LEU A 42 27.97 8.64 28.93
N ASP A 43 26.69 8.96 29.14
CA ASP A 43 26.11 10.23 28.67
C ASP A 43 26.82 11.44 29.28
N LEU A 44 27.03 11.43 30.59
CA LEU A 44 27.72 12.49 31.29
C LEU A 44 29.18 12.61 30.85
N GLN A 45 29.86 11.48 30.66
CA GLN A 45 31.23 11.46 30.14
C GLN A 45 31.28 12.02 28.71
N PHE A 46 30.36 11.61 27.84
CA PHE A 46 30.28 12.08 26.46
C PHE A 46 30.02 13.59 26.39
N LEU A 47 29.04 14.09 27.16
CA LEU A 47 28.71 15.51 27.21
C LEU A 47 29.83 16.38 27.81
N SER A 48 30.64 15.83 28.72
CA SER A 48 31.71 16.58 29.37
C SER A 48 33.03 16.57 28.59
N SER A 49 33.34 15.48 27.90
CA SER A 49 34.59 15.33 27.14
C SER A 49 34.45 15.72 25.67
N GLY A 50 33.27 15.53 25.07
CA GLY A 50 33.09 15.61 23.61
C GLY A 50 33.76 14.48 22.84
N GLU A 51 34.34 13.50 23.53
CA GLU A 51 35.05 12.35 22.94
C GLU A 51 34.13 11.14 22.80
N VAL A 52 34.47 10.22 21.89
CA VAL A 52 33.76 8.93 21.77
C VAL A 52 33.98 8.08 23.02
N VAL A 53 32.88 7.74 23.70
CA VAL A 53 32.92 6.97 24.97
C VAL A 53 32.50 5.52 24.82
N ASP A 54 31.86 5.13 23.72
CA ASP A 54 31.47 3.74 23.46
C ASP A 54 32.49 3.07 22.53
N THR A 55 32.81 1.81 22.81
CA THR A 55 33.73 1.00 21.98
C THR A 55 33.17 0.66 20.60
N ASP A 56 31.84 0.66 20.47
CA ASP A 56 31.13 0.35 19.24
C ASP A 56 30.66 1.68 18.59
N PRO A 57 31.18 2.04 17.41
CA PRO A 57 30.83 3.28 16.72
C PRO A 57 29.33 3.44 16.45
N ILE A 58 28.59 2.35 16.23
CA ILE A 58 27.14 2.40 16.03
C ILE A 58 26.43 2.76 17.34
N VAL A 59 26.89 2.22 18.47
CA VAL A 59 26.34 2.57 19.79
C VAL A 59 26.67 4.02 20.15
N ALA A 60 27.88 4.47 19.82
CA ALA A 60 28.28 5.86 19.98
C ALA A 60 27.38 6.81 19.16
N LEU A 61 27.11 6.48 17.90
CA LEU A 61 26.17 7.22 17.05
C LEU A 61 24.75 7.23 17.59
N GLN A 62 24.27 6.09 18.10
CA GLN A 62 22.96 5.99 18.74
C GLN A 62 22.86 6.90 19.97
N ARG A 63 23.93 6.96 20.79
CA ARG A 63 24.01 7.87 21.93
C ARG A 63 23.98 9.32 21.48
N LEU A 64 24.82 9.69 20.52
CA LEU A 64 24.91 11.04 19.96
C LEU A 64 23.55 11.49 19.39
N ALA A 65 22.90 10.67 18.55
CA ALA A 65 21.59 11.00 17.98
C ALA A 65 20.50 11.15 19.04
N ARG A 66 20.52 10.35 20.10
CA ARG A 66 19.55 10.50 21.18
C ARG A 66 19.73 11.81 21.94
N LEU A 67 20.98 12.19 22.22
CA LEU A 67 21.30 13.39 22.99
C LEU A 67 21.06 14.67 22.19
N GLU A 68 21.42 14.69 20.90
CA GLU A 68 21.32 15.87 20.03
C GLU A 68 19.96 16.01 19.33
N ILE A 69 19.25 14.91 19.10
CA ILE A 69 17.98 14.92 18.36
C ILE A 69 16.83 14.41 19.23
N SER A 70 16.78 13.11 19.53
CA SER A 70 15.80 12.44 20.44
C SER A 70 15.80 10.92 20.25
N GLU A 71 15.03 10.20 21.07
CA GLU A 71 14.90 8.73 21.07
C GLU A 71 14.52 8.11 19.71
N TRP A 72 13.70 8.77 18.87
CA TRP A 72 13.32 8.20 17.57
C TRP A 72 14.49 8.11 16.60
N ALA A 73 15.51 8.96 16.76
CA ALA A 73 16.67 9.04 15.86
C ALA A 73 17.67 7.87 16.04
N ILE A 74 17.47 7.03 17.06
CA ILE A 74 18.29 5.84 17.34
C ILE A 74 17.98 4.71 16.36
N ASN A 75 16.70 4.50 16.09
CA ASN A 75 16.20 3.32 15.38
C ASN A 75 16.81 3.11 13.99
N PRO A 76 17.03 4.16 13.16
CA PRO A 76 17.65 4.01 11.86
C PRO A 76 19.02 3.32 11.87
N PHE A 77 19.78 3.44 12.96
CA PHE A 77 21.14 2.90 13.05
C PHE A 77 21.21 1.40 13.36
N TYR A 78 20.12 0.75 13.78
CA TYR A 78 20.11 -0.71 13.91
C TYR A 78 20.33 -1.41 12.57
N VAL A 79 19.83 -0.80 11.49
CA VAL A 79 20.02 -1.34 10.14
C VAL A 79 21.44 -1.11 9.65
N LEU A 80 22.07 0.04 9.97
CA LEU A 80 23.46 0.34 9.59
C LEU A 80 24.43 -0.77 9.96
N ARG A 81 24.31 -1.34 11.18
CA ARG A 81 25.17 -2.45 11.65
C ARG A 81 25.20 -3.65 10.70
N LYS A 82 24.10 -3.90 9.98
CA LYS A 82 23.96 -5.07 9.10
C LYS A 82 24.37 -4.82 7.65
N ILE A 83 24.44 -3.55 7.24
CA ILE A 83 24.53 -3.16 5.82
C ILE A 83 25.81 -2.41 5.48
N ILE A 84 26.50 -1.83 6.47
CA ILE A 84 27.82 -1.25 6.28
C ILE A 84 28.80 -2.42 6.05
N PRO A 85 29.69 -2.34 5.03
CA PRO A 85 30.70 -3.36 4.81
C PRO A 85 31.61 -3.57 6.04
N ASP A 86 32.09 -4.80 6.23
CA ASP A 86 32.98 -5.13 7.34
C ASP A 86 34.23 -4.24 7.34
N GLY A 87 34.57 -3.70 8.52
CA GLY A 87 35.73 -2.81 8.70
C GLY A 87 35.49 -1.35 8.32
N VAL A 88 34.33 -0.99 7.73
CA VAL A 88 33.98 0.40 7.44
C VAL A 88 33.30 1.04 8.65
N ASN A 89 33.84 2.16 9.12
CA ASN A 89 33.21 2.95 10.17
C ASN A 89 32.08 3.82 9.61
N PRO A 90 31.06 4.15 10.41
CA PRO A 90 29.98 5.03 9.97
C PRO A 90 30.45 6.41 9.48
N GLY A 91 31.53 6.92 10.06
CA GLY A 91 32.17 8.17 9.63
C GLY A 91 32.91 8.09 8.30
N GLN A 92 33.05 6.90 7.72
CA GLN A 92 33.65 6.69 6.40
C GLN A 92 32.59 6.50 5.30
N ILE A 93 31.31 6.66 5.64
CA ILE A 93 30.22 6.58 4.65
C ILE A 93 30.17 7.89 3.89
N ASP A 94 30.94 7.98 2.82
CA ASP A 94 30.81 9.04 1.83
C ASP A 94 29.53 8.88 0.98
N ARG A 95 29.28 9.87 0.13
CA ARG A 95 28.10 9.89 -0.73
C ARG A 95 28.07 8.72 -1.71
N ASP A 96 29.20 8.34 -2.28
CA ASP A 96 29.27 7.30 -3.31
C ASP A 96 29.01 5.92 -2.72
N LEU A 97 29.63 5.62 -1.57
CA LEU A 97 29.36 4.41 -0.81
C LEU A 97 27.89 4.36 -0.36
N ALA A 98 27.32 5.49 0.07
CA ALA A 98 25.90 5.54 0.42
C ALA A 98 24.98 5.26 -0.79
N ILE A 99 25.32 5.74 -1.98
CA ILE A 99 24.58 5.43 -3.21
C ILE A 99 24.66 3.93 -3.53
N GLN A 100 25.86 3.33 -3.44
CA GLN A 100 26.07 1.90 -3.69
C GLN A 100 25.29 1.02 -2.71
N ILE A 101 25.34 1.33 -1.41
CA ILE A 101 24.57 0.61 -0.38
C ILE A 101 23.07 0.75 -0.66
N ASN A 102 22.58 1.96 -0.92
CA ASN A 102 21.15 2.20 -1.21
C ASN A 102 20.66 1.43 -2.43
N ALA A 103 21.49 1.29 -3.47
CA ALA A 103 21.16 0.54 -4.68
C ALA A 103 20.93 -0.95 -4.40
N ARG A 104 21.72 -1.56 -3.51
CA ARG A 104 21.64 -2.99 -3.15
C ARG A 104 20.46 -3.34 -2.23
N LEU A 105 19.96 -2.37 -1.47
CA LEU A 105 18.86 -2.58 -0.52
C LEU A 105 17.48 -2.49 -1.19
N SER A 106 16.47 -3.14 -0.62
CA SER A 106 15.07 -2.98 -1.04
C SER A 106 14.13 -2.86 0.17
N GLY A 107 12.85 -2.56 -0.08
CA GLY A 107 11.81 -2.53 0.94
C GLY A 107 12.12 -1.70 2.20
N GLY A 108 11.89 -2.30 3.37
CA GLY A 108 12.09 -1.65 4.67
C GLY A 108 13.54 -1.30 4.96
N GLU A 109 14.50 -2.14 4.56
CA GLU A 109 15.94 -1.91 4.81
C GLU A 109 16.42 -0.66 4.09
N ARG A 110 16.04 -0.48 2.81
CA ARG A 110 16.34 0.74 2.05
C ARG A 110 15.73 1.97 2.73
N MET A 111 14.50 1.86 3.25
CA MET A 111 13.84 2.97 3.95
C MET A 111 14.60 3.37 5.23
N TYR A 112 14.98 2.40 6.06
CA TYR A 112 15.71 2.65 7.30
C TYR A 112 17.12 3.19 7.03
N PHE A 113 17.83 2.66 6.03
CA PHE A 113 19.14 3.19 5.64
C PHE A 113 19.09 4.65 5.20
N ARG A 114 18.10 5.01 4.36
CA ARG A 114 17.88 6.42 3.97
C ARG A 114 17.48 7.29 5.15
N SER A 115 16.83 6.72 6.16
CA SER A 115 16.57 7.44 7.41
C SER A 115 17.86 7.64 8.21
N ALA A 116 18.76 6.67 8.24
CA ALA A 116 20.04 6.77 8.92
C ALA A 116 20.93 7.85 8.30
N CYS A 117 21.04 7.88 6.96
CA CYS A 117 21.77 8.94 6.24
C CYS A 117 21.23 10.33 6.57
N ARG A 118 19.90 10.50 6.62
CA ARG A 118 19.26 11.76 7.03
C ARG A 118 19.57 12.17 8.47
N VAL A 119 19.70 11.19 9.37
CA VAL A 119 20.09 11.48 10.76
C VAL A 119 21.57 11.88 10.82
N LEU A 120 22.46 11.21 10.09
CA LEU A 120 23.88 11.59 9.97
C LEU A 120 24.02 13.03 9.43
N ASP A 121 23.34 13.36 8.32
CA ASP A 121 23.33 14.72 7.76
C ASP A 121 22.82 15.75 8.77
N ARG A 122 21.78 15.42 9.55
CA ARG A 122 21.26 16.31 10.58
C ARG A 122 22.26 16.53 11.72
N LEU A 123 23.02 15.50 12.08
CA LEU A 123 24.04 15.58 13.12
C LEU A 123 25.24 16.44 12.69
N GLN A 124 25.47 16.67 11.40
CA GLN A 124 26.53 17.57 10.92
C GLN A 124 26.40 19.00 11.46
N GLY A 125 25.18 19.42 11.80
CA GLY A 125 24.92 20.72 12.43
C GLY A 125 25.26 20.77 13.93
N SER A 126 25.52 19.63 14.58
CA SER A 126 25.77 19.55 16.02
C SER A 126 27.23 19.85 16.36
N THR A 127 27.45 20.77 17.31
CA THR A 127 28.79 21.05 17.86
C THR A 127 29.36 19.84 18.60
N LEU A 128 28.51 19.06 19.29
CA LEU A 128 28.92 17.87 20.01
C LEU A 128 29.35 16.75 19.05
N ALA A 129 28.70 16.64 17.88
CA ALA A 129 29.01 15.59 16.92
C ALA A 129 30.35 15.78 16.20
N LYS A 130 30.71 17.03 15.84
CA LYS A 130 31.89 17.33 15.01
C LYS A 130 33.22 16.86 15.60
N GLY A 131 33.34 16.82 16.94
CA GLY A 131 34.56 16.39 17.62
C GLY A 131 34.77 14.88 17.71
N THR A 132 33.78 14.08 17.27
CA THR A 132 33.75 12.64 17.59
C THR A 132 34.34 11.73 16.50
N GLY A 133 34.49 12.21 15.26
CA GLY A 133 34.86 11.36 14.13
C GLY A 133 33.84 10.27 13.77
N LEU A 134 32.63 10.33 14.34
CA LEU A 134 31.54 9.38 14.06
C LEU A 134 30.73 9.73 12.81
N LEU A 135 30.83 10.97 12.36
CA LEU A 135 30.12 11.48 11.20
C LEU A 135 31.00 11.40 9.95
N PRO A 136 30.38 11.24 8.76
CA PRO A 136 31.06 11.46 7.48
C PRO A 136 31.75 12.82 7.41
N ASP A 137 32.82 12.94 6.62
CA ASP A 137 33.51 14.23 6.42
C ASP A 137 32.60 15.26 5.72
N GLU A 138 31.72 14.80 4.84
CA GLU A 138 30.75 15.62 4.10
C GLU A 138 29.31 15.16 4.34
N THR A 139 28.34 16.05 4.10
CA THR A 139 26.93 15.65 4.07
C THR A 139 26.67 14.66 2.94
N ILE A 140 26.08 13.50 3.26
CA ILE A 140 25.70 12.48 2.28
C ILE A 140 24.63 13.06 1.35
N GLY A 141 23.64 13.74 1.91
CA GLY A 141 22.55 14.36 1.17
C GLY A 141 21.46 13.38 0.70
N PRO A 142 20.48 13.86 -0.09
CA PRO A 142 19.39 13.03 -0.56
C PRO A 142 19.91 11.94 -1.50
N LEU A 143 19.61 10.68 -1.16
CA LEU A 143 19.94 9.52 -1.98
C LEU A 143 18.98 9.38 -3.19
N PRO A 144 19.41 8.79 -4.31
CA PRO A 144 18.56 8.60 -5.50
C PRO A 144 17.30 7.78 -5.22
N ARG A 145 16.13 8.21 -5.68
CA ARG A 145 14.91 7.38 -5.70
C ARG A 145 14.89 6.52 -6.98
N ALA A 146 14.11 5.45 -6.96
CA ALA A 146 13.93 4.60 -8.16
C ALA A 146 13.43 5.38 -9.38
N LYS A 147 12.64 6.43 -9.16
CA LYS A 147 12.10 7.32 -10.21
C LYS A 147 13.04 8.48 -10.60
N ASP A 148 14.17 8.66 -9.91
CA ASP A 148 15.10 9.75 -10.19
C ASP A 148 16.04 9.31 -11.31
N HIS A 149 15.54 9.28 -12.55
CA HIS A 149 16.25 8.67 -13.68
C HIS A 149 17.66 9.25 -13.88
N ARG A 150 17.83 10.58 -13.73
CA ARG A 150 19.13 11.26 -13.80
C ARG A 150 20.14 10.82 -12.74
N ALA A 151 19.66 10.53 -11.54
CA ALA A 151 20.54 10.11 -10.46
C ALA A 151 20.97 8.64 -10.60
N ASN A 152 20.22 7.85 -11.37
CA ASN A 152 20.55 6.45 -11.67
C ASN A 152 21.32 6.29 -13.00
N ALA A 153 21.20 7.26 -13.91
CA ALA A 153 21.99 7.36 -15.14
C ALA A 153 22.32 8.85 -15.37
N PRO A 154 23.44 9.34 -14.79
CA PRO A 154 23.92 10.69 -15.01
C PRO A 154 24.16 10.94 -16.51
N MET A 155 23.65 12.05 -17.03
CA MET A 155 23.82 12.39 -18.44
C MET A 155 25.23 12.94 -18.68
N PRO A 156 25.87 12.58 -19.80
CA PRO A 156 27.12 13.18 -20.23
C PRO A 156 26.89 14.64 -20.63
N GLU A 157 27.98 15.41 -20.68
CA GLU A 157 27.95 16.87 -20.83
C GLU A 157 27.06 17.37 -21.99
N ARG A 158 27.17 16.78 -23.18
CA ARG A 158 26.38 17.19 -24.36
C ARG A 158 24.89 16.90 -24.17
N LEU A 159 24.51 15.77 -23.57
CA LEU A 159 23.12 15.47 -23.24
C LEU A 159 22.60 16.36 -22.09
N GLU A 160 23.46 16.73 -21.15
CA GLU A 160 23.10 17.58 -20.02
C GLU A 160 22.82 19.02 -20.48
N GLN A 161 23.61 19.57 -21.42
CA GLN A 161 23.34 20.88 -22.03
C GLN A 161 21.96 20.91 -22.69
N GLU A 162 21.70 19.94 -23.57
CA GLU A 162 20.41 19.78 -24.25
C GLU A 162 19.25 19.53 -23.27
N TYR A 163 19.52 18.84 -22.17
CA TYR A 163 18.55 18.68 -21.08
C TYR A 163 18.21 20.03 -20.46
N GLN A 164 19.17 20.89 -20.14
CA GLN A 164 18.90 22.17 -19.46
C GLN A 164 18.09 23.14 -20.34
N ASP A 165 18.37 23.15 -21.65
CA ASP A 165 17.69 24.01 -22.61
C ASP A 165 16.27 23.52 -22.98
N ALA A 166 15.96 22.26 -22.66
CA ALA A 166 14.70 21.63 -23.02
C ALA A 166 13.53 21.96 -22.07
N PRO A 167 12.28 22.00 -22.59
CA PRO A 167 11.09 22.16 -21.75
C PRO A 167 10.90 20.96 -20.81
N ALA A 168 10.21 21.16 -19.69
CA ALA A 168 10.07 20.16 -18.62
C ALA A 168 9.58 18.77 -19.10
N SER A 169 8.68 18.74 -20.09
CA SER A 169 8.16 17.51 -20.66
C SER A 169 9.18 16.72 -21.49
N VAL A 170 10.13 17.41 -22.12
CA VAL A 170 11.25 16.82 -22.88
C VAL A 170 12.33 16.37 -21.91
N ARG A 171 12.65 17.19 -20.90
CA ARG A 171 13.59 16.82 -19.82
C ARG A 171 13.26 15.47 -19.17
N MET A 172 12.00 15.29 -18.77
CA MET A 172 11.53 14.03 -18.20
C MET A 172 11.67 12.85 -19.18
N ALA A 173 11.36 13.08 -20.46
CA ALA A 173 11.49 12.07 -21.50
C ALA A 173 12.95 11.69 -21.74
N LEU A 174 13.84 12.68 -21.86
CA LEU A 174 15.26 12.49 -22.14
C LEU A 174 15.95 11.72 -21.01
N ALA A 175 15.72 12.12 -19.76
CA ALA A 175 16.29 11.44 -18.60
C ALA A 175 15.84 9.97 -18.48
N PHE A 176 14.57 9.69 -18.78
CA PHE A 176 14.06 8.32 -18.73
C PHE A 176 14.61 7.48 -19.89
N VAL A 177 14.50 7.98 -21.12
CA VAL A 177 14.94 7.26 -22.32
C VAL A 177 16.44 6.98 -22.29
N TYR A 178 17.26 7.94 -21.86
CA TYR A 178 18.70 7.73 -21.68
C TYR A 178 19.00 6.61 -20.67
N ARG A 179 18.30 6.61 -19.52
CA ARG A 179 18.45 5.53 -18.53
C ARG A 179 18.07 4.16 -19.09
N VAL A 180 16.99 4.07 -19.86
CA VAL A 180 16.59 2.81 -20.52
C VAL A 180 17.66 2.38 -21.53
N ALA A 181 18.19 3.31 -22.32
CA ALA A 181 19.23 3.02 -23.29
C ALA A 181 20.52 2.48 -22.63
N VAL A 182 20.94 3.07 -21.51
CA VAL A 182 22.08 2.57 -20.72
C VAL A 182 21.82 1.19 -20.13
N LEU A 183 20.64 0.96 -19.54
CA LEU A 183 20.28 -0.34 -18.93
C LEU A 183 20.20 -1.48 -19.96
N CYS A 184 19.87 -1.15 -21.21
CA CYS A 184 19.81 -2.09 -22.31
C CYS A 184 21.09 -2.12 -23.14
N GLU A 185 22.17 -1.48 -22.67
CA GLU A 185 23.47 -1.42 -23.34
C GLU A 185 23.41 -0.89 -24.78
N LEU A 186 22.40 -0.06 -25.08
CA LEU A 186 22.24 0.58 -26.39
C LEU A 186 23.17 1.79 -26.56
N CYS A 187 23.72 2.29 -25.46
CA CYS A 187 24.77 3.30 -25.41
C CYS A 187 25.62 3.12 -24.15
N GLU A 188 26.90 3.45 -24.24
CA GLU A 188 27.78 3.47 -23.07
C GLU A 188 27.46 4.67 -22.17
N ALA A 189 27.39 4.44 -20.86
CA ALA A 189 27.09 5.49 -19.88
C ALA A 189 28.12 6.64 -19.87
N SER A 190 29.36 6.38 -20.28
CA SER A 190 30.47 7.33 -20.35
C SER A 190 30.59 8.06 -21.69
N ALA A 191 29.86 7.62 -22.73
CA ALA A 191 30.00 8.21 -24.06
C ALA A 191 29.37 9.60 -24.09
N ASN A 192 30.13 10.61 -24.52
CA ASN A 192 29.65 11.99 -24.64
C ASN A 192 28.78 12.19 -25.89
N ILE A 193 27.59 11.59 -25.88
CA ILE A 193 26.62 11.59 -26.97
C ILE A 193 25.67 12.79 -26.90
N SER A 194 25.09 13.15 -28.04
CA SER A 194 23.99 14.09 -28.20
C SER A 194 22.64 13.36 -28.32
N PRO A 195 21.48 14.04 -28.20
CA PRO A 195 20.17 13.43 -28.40
C PRO A 195 20.01 12.75 -29.77
N LYS A 196 20.65 13.27 -30.82
CA LYS A 196 20.62 12.69 -32.18
C LYS A 196 21.44 11.39 -32.28
N GLU A 197 22.58 11.34 -31.59
CA GLU A 197 23.43 10.14 -31.51
C GLU A 197 22.83 9.09 -30.57
N LEU A 198 22.07 9.50 -29.54
CA LEU A 198 21.31 8.58 -28.68
C LEU A 198 20.14 7.94 -29.46
N LEU A 199 19.44 8.71 -30.28
CA LEU A 199 18.21 8.28 -30.95
C LEU A 199 18.46 7.95 -32.43
N THR A 200 19.48 7.15 -32.70
CA THR A 200 19.67 6.57 -34.05
C THR A 200 18.50 5.67 -34.44
N GLU A 201 18.36 5.37 -35.73
CA GLU A 201 17.33 4.44 -36.21
C GLU A 201 17.39 3.07 -35.50
N GLN A 202 18.60 2.53 -35.32
CA GLN A 202 18.81 1.26 -34.63
C GLN A 202 18.39 1.34 -33.16
N THR A 203 18.81 2.40 -32.45
CA THR A 203 18.46 2.60 -31.04
C THR A 203 16.97 2.84 -30.85
N LEU A 204 16.32 3.60 -31.74
CA LEU A 204 14.87 3.83 -31.73
C LEU A 204 14.08 2.53 -31.94
N LYS A 205 14.51 1.68 -32.88
CA LYS A 205 13.89 0.37 -33.12
C LYS A 205 14.01 -0.53 -31.89
N ALA A 206 15.18 -0.57 -31.26
CA ALA A 206 15.39 -1.32 -30.02
C ALA A 206 14.54 -0.78 -28.86
N LEU A 207 14.54 0.54 -28.63
CA LEU A 207 13.78 1.20 -27.56
C LEU A 207 12.27 1.00 -27.67
N ARG A 208 11.71 0.89 -28.87
CA ARG A 208 10.28 0.60 -29.08
C ARG A 208 9.90 -0.84 -28.74
N GLY A 209 10.85 -1.77 -28.83
CA GLY A 209 10.66 -3.17 -28.47
C GLY A 209 10.68 -3.41 -26.96
N ILE A 210 11.21 -2.47 -26.17
CA ILE A 210 11.44 -2.65 -24.73
C ILE A 210 10.15 -2.46 -23.92
N GLU A 211 9.92 -3.39 -22.98
CA GLU A 211 8.95 -3.25 -21.92
C GLU A 211 9.61 -2.72 -20.64
N PRO A 212 9.30 -1.48 -20.18
CA PRO A 212 9.91 -0.94 -18.96
C PRO A 212 9.75 -1.81 -17.72
N ALA A 213 8.67 -2.59 -17.62
CA ALA A 213 8.44 -3.49 -16.50
C ALA A 213 9.50 -4.60 -16.38
N GLU A 214 10.04 -5.07 -17.52
CA GLU A 214 11.10 -6.09 -17.55
C GLU A 214 12.42 -5.55 -16.99
N LEU A 215 12.63 -4.24 -17.07
CA LEU A 215 13.77 -3.53 -16.47
C LEU A 215 13.52 -3.12 -15.01
N GLY A 216 12.43 -3.59 -14.39
CA GLY A 216 12.08 -3.30 -12.99
C GLY A 216 11.43 -1.93 -12.76
N PHE A 217 10.88 -1.29 -13.80
CA PHE A 217 10.13 -0.05 -13.65
C PHE A 217 8.63 -0.32 -13.40
N ASP A 218 8.10 0.13 -12.27
CA ASP A 218 6.64 0.17 -12.04
C ASP A 218 5.95 1.22 -12.95
N ARG A 219 6.68 2.30 -13.25
CA ARG A 219 6.34 3.40 -14.17
C ARG A 219 7.63 4.06 -14.63
N PRO A 220 7.68 4.68 -15.83
CA PRO A 220 6.64 4.78 -16.87
C PRO A 220 6.25 3.45 -17.56
N SER A 221 5.04 3.37 -18.15
CA SER A 221 4.56 2.19 -18.91
C SER A 221 5.08 2.18 -20.36
N LYS A 222 4.91 1.07 -21.11
CA LYS A 222 5.27 0.99 -22.55
C LYS A 222 4.72 2.15 -23.37
N LYS A 223 3.41 2.40 -23.26
CA LYS A 223 2.76 3.53 -23.94
C LYS A 223 3.40 4.87 -23.58
N THR A 224 3.83 5.04 -22.33
CA THR A 224 4.50 6.27 -21.90
C THR A 224 5.92 6.38 -22.46
N LEU A 225 6.65 5.25 -22.56
CA LEU A 225 7.93 5.20 -23.24
C LEU A 225 7.78 5.59 -24.72
N GLU A 226 6.78 5.05 -25.42
CA GLU A 226 6.47 5.44 -26.81
C GLU A 226 6.15 6.95 -26.92
N ASP A 227 5.33 7.49 -26.02
CA ASP A 227 5.03 8.92 -25.96
C ASP A 227 6.30 9.76 -25.71
N TYR A 228 7.22 9.28 -24.88
CA TYR A 228 8.49 9.94 -24.60
C TYR A 228 9.41 9.92 -25.83
N LEU A 229 9.58 8.78 -26.49
CA LEU A 229 10.35 8.67 -27.73
C LEU A 229 9.80 9.60 -28.80
N ASN A 230 8.48 9.60 -29.02
CA ASN A 230 7.82 10.49 -29.97
C ASN A 230 8.04 11.97 -29.64
N ARG A 231 8.08 12.32 -28.35
CA ARG A 231 8.34 13.69 -27.91
C ARG A 231 9.78 14.11 -28.20
N LEU A 232 10.76 13.23 -27.95
CA LEU A 232 12.17 13.52 -28.23
C LEU A 232 12.44 13.62 -29.74
N ILE A 233 11.89 12.70 -30.53
CA ILE A 233 11.98 12.73 -31.99
C ILE A 233 11.50 14.08 -32.55
N ARG A 234 10.32 14.55 -32.10
CA ARG A 234 9.77 15.84 -32.55
C ARG A 234 10.62 17.02 -32.10
N HIS A 235 11.06 17.01 -30.84
CA HIS A 235 11.79 18.14 -30.27
C HIS A 235 13.17 18.33 -30.91
N PHE A 236 13.90 17.24 -31.15
CA PHE A 236 15.25 17.27 -31.74
C PHE A 236 15.26 17.11 -33.26
N SER A 237 14.08 17.15 -33.90
CA SER A 237 13.88 16.99 -35.35
C SER A 237 14.60 15.77 -35.93
N ILE A 238 14.46 14.63 -35.27
CA ILE A 238 15.12 13.37 -35.64
C ILE A 238 14.28 12.68 -36.72
N PRO A 239 14.87 12.22 -37.84
CA PRO A 239 14.14 11.42 -38.82
C PRO A 239 13.57 10.15 -38.17
N ASP A 240 12.23 10.04 -38.14
CA ASP A 240 11.54 8.86 -37.56
C ASP A 240 11.51 7.72 -38.59
N VAL A 241 12.65 7.03 -38.75
CA VAL A 241 12.79 5.94 -39.74
C VAL A 241 12.13 4.63 -39.27
N GLY A 242 11.82 4.52 -37.98
CA GLY A 242 11.29 3.29 -37.35
C GLY A 242 9.78 3.24 -37.19
N ARG A 243 9.03 4.31 -37.50
CA ARG A 243 7.60 4.13 -37.79
C ARG A 243 7.61 3.38 -39.10
N SER A 244 7.01 2.19 -39.13
CA SER A 244 6.65 1.52 -40.38
C SER A 244 6.27 2.63 -41.35
N GLN A 245 7.11 2.79 -42.38
CA GLN A 245 6.71 3.48 -43.58
C GLN A 245 5.53 2.65 -44.11
N TYR A 246 4.35 2.83 -43.52
CA TYR A 246 3.23 3.19 -44.36
C TYR A 246 3.78 4.38 -45.10
N ALA A 247 4.31 4.13 -46.30
CA ALA A 247 4.49 5.16 -47.31
C ALA A 247 3.29 6.06 -47.11
N GLU A 248 3.49 7.31 -46.65
CA GLU A 248 2.36 8.21 -46.41
C GLU A 248 1.61 8.21 -47.72
N THR A 249 0.50 7.47 -47.74
CA THR A 249 -0.21 7.20 -48.95
C THR A 249 -0.69 8.55 -49.46
N ALA A 250 -0.93 8.69 -50.76
CA ALA A 250 -1.34 9.98 -51.30
C ALA A 250 -2.52 10.58 -50.49
N GLU A 251 -3.36 9.70 -49.96
CA GLU A 251 -4.50 10.02 -49.11
C GLU A 251 -4.09 10.46 -47.69
N ALA A 252 -3.12 9.79 -47.06
CA ALA A 252 -2.60 10.21 -45.74
C ALA A 252 -1.94 11.61 -45.79
N LYS A 253 -1.27 11.93 -46.91
CA LYS A 253 -0.77 13.28 -47.18
C LYS A 253 -1.91 14.27 -47.34
N ALA A 254 -2.89 13.97 -48.20
CA ALA A 254 -4.06 14.83 -48.41
C ALA A 254 -4.83 15.13 -47.11
N TRP A 255 -5.01 14.14 -46.23
CA TRP A 255 -5.62 14.33 -44.90
C TRP A 255 -4.75 15.14 -43.93
N SER A 256 -3.44 15.14 -44.12
CA SER A 256 -2.52 15.95 -43.32
C SER A 256 -2.54 17.41 -43.78
N GLU A 257 -2.65 17.64 -45.09
CA GLU A 257 -2.87 18.98 -45.66
C GLU A 257 -4.21 19.56 -45.24
N PHE A 258 -5.28 18.78 -45.29
CA PHE A 258 -6.60 19.15 -44.78
C PHE A 258 -6.55 19.62 -43.31
N ARG A 259 -5.85 18.87 -42.45
CA ARG A 259 -5.70 19.20 -41.03
C ARG A 259 -4.78 20.40 -40.78
N ARG A 260 -3.78 20.61 -41.65
CA ARG A 260 -2.92 21.79 -41.63
C ARG A 260 -3.74 23.04 -41.96
N GLU A 261 -4.57 22.98 -42.99
CA GLU A 261 -5.44 24.09 -43.39
C GLU A 261 -6.44 24.49 -42.28
N LEU A 262 -7.05 23.49 -41.61
CA LEU A 262 -7.87 23.76 -40.41
C LEU A 262 -7.07 24.41 -39.27
N SER A 263 -5.79 24.07 -39.13
CA SER A 263 -4.94 24.65 -38.07
C SER A 263 -4.56 26.08 -38.39
N ASN A 264 -4.26 26.39 -39.66
CA ASN A 264 -3.92 27.73 -40.13
C ASN A 264 -5.07 28.74 -39.96
N ARG A 265 -6.31 28.25 -39.87
CA ARG A 265 -7.54 29.04 -39.71
C ARG A 265 -8.12 29.00 -38.29
N ASP A 266 -7.31 28.56 -37.31
CA ASP A 266 -7.71 28.42 -35.90
C ASP A 266 -8.91 27.48 -35.64
N MET A 267 -9.25 26.61 -36.60
CA MET A 267 -10.35 25.63 -36.51
C MET A 267 -9.92 24.33 -35.80
N THR A 268 -9.15 24.45 -34.73
CA THR A 268 -8.57 23.31 -33.97
C THR A 268 -9.63 22.36 -33.40
N SER A 269 -10.82 22.89 -33.06
CA SER A 269 -11.95 22.08 -32.59
C SER A 269 -12.58 21.21 -33.67
N LEU A 270 -12.54 21.62 -34.94
CA LEU A 270 -12.98 20.79 -36.07
C LEU A 270 -11.95 19.70 -36.38
N LYS A 271 -10.66 20.04 -36.28
CA LYS A 271 -9.55 19.08 -36.48
C LYS A 271 -9.64 17.84 -35.60
N SER A 272 -10.04 17.97 -34.33
CA SER A 272 -10.23 16.81 -33.45
C SER A 272 -11.49 16.00 -33.80
N ARG A 273 -12.54 16.66 -34.32
CA ARG A 273 -13.81 16.01 -34.66
C ARG A 273 -13.71 15.15 -35.93
N ILE A 274 -12.90 15.57 -36.90
CA ILE A 274 -12.70 14.84 -38.15
C ILE A 274 -11.75 13.64 -38.02
N GLU A 275 -11.09 13.46 -36.87
CA GLU A 275 -10.05 12.45 -36.70
C GLU A 275 -10.56 11.02 -37.00
N THR A 276 -11.76 10.69 -36.51
CA THR A 276 -12.39 9.38 -36.76
C THR A 276 -12.71 9.17 -38.24
N VAL A 277 -13.18 10.20 -38.95
CA VAL A 277 -13.45 10.12 -40.40
C VAL A 277 -12.14 9.93 -41.15
N SER A 278 -11.12 10.72 -40.83
CA SER A 278 -9.81 10.64 -41.50
C SER A 278 -9.14 9.27 -41.35
N LYS A 279 -9.19 8.66 -40.15
CA LYS A 279 -8.61 7.33 -39.92
C LYS A 279 -9.29 6.25 -40.75
N LEU A 280 -10.62 6.29 -40.84
CA LEU A 280 -11.40 5.31 -41.61
C LEU A 280 -11.27 5.53 -43.13
N ALA A 281 -11.19 6.79 -43.57
CA ALA A 281 -10.95 7.13 -44.97
C ALA A 281 -9.56 6.67 -45.42
N ILE A 282 -8.52 6.92 -44.62
CA ILE A 282 -7.15 6.46 -44.90
C ILE A 282 -7.10 4.93 -44.96
N SER A 283 -7.79 4.20 -44.06
CA SER A 283 -7.83 2.73 -44.13
C SER A 283 -8.56 2.19 -45.35
N HIS A 284 -9.41 3.00 -45.99
CA HIS A 284 -10.09 2.67 -47.24
C HIS A 284 -9.37 3.23 -48.48
N GLY A 285 -8.20 3.87 -48.31
CA GLY A 285 -7.45 4.48 -49.40
C GLY A 285 -8.19 5.64 -50.05
N LEU A 286 -8.85 6.50 -49.26
CA LEU A 286 -9.60 7.66 -49.76
C LEU A 286 -9.04 8.99 -49.23
N ALA A 287 -8.77 9.91 -50.15
CA ALA A 287 -8.48 11.31 -49.86
C ALA A 287 -9.76 12.09 -49.48
N PRO A 288 -9.64 13.28 -48.86
CA PRO A 288 -10.80 14.09 -48.48
C PRO A 288 -11.78 14.39 -49.62
N HIS A 289 -11.29 14.68 -50.82
CA HIS A 289 -12.12 15.02 -51.98
C HIS A 289 -12.85 13.81 -52.59
N GLU A 290 -12.36 12.59 -52.34
CA GLU A 290 -12.94 11.34 -52.86
C GLU A 290 -14.08 10.80 -51.99
N LEU A 291 -14.36 11.44 -50.85
CA LEU A 291 -15.46 11.02 -49.99
C LEU A 291 -16.79 11.30 -50.67
N THR A 292 -17.66 10.29 -50.70
CA THR A 292 -19.00 10.41 -51.27
C THR A 292 -20.06 10.23 -50.19
N PRO A 293 -21.29 10.77 -50.37
CA PRO A 293 -22.40 10.50 -49.46
C PRO A 293 -22.65 8.99 -49.26
N ALA A 294 -22.48 8.21 -50.34
CA ALA A 294 -22.60 6.75 -50.31
C ALA A 294 -21.51 6.07 -49.45
N TRP A 295 -20.31 6.62 -49.40
CA TRP A 295 -19.25 6.14 -48.51
C TRP A 295 -19.56 6.44 -47.05
N PHE A 296 -20.01 7.66 -46.73
CA PHE A 296 -20.41 8.03 -45.37
C PHE A 296 -21.55 7.15 -44.87
N ALA A 297 -22.57 6.90 -45.70
CA ALA A 297 -23.69 6.03 -45.35
C ALA A 297 -23.25 4.59 -45.08
N ARG A 298 -22.47 3.99 -45.99
CA ARG A 298 -21.96 2.61 -45.84
C ARG A 298 -21.06 2.45 -44.62
N THR A 299 -20.11 3.38 -44.45
CA THR A 299 -19.17 3.36 -43.31
C THR A 299 -19.90 3.56 -42.00
N CYS A 300 -20.91 4.43 -41.93
CA CYS A 300 -21.70 4.62 -40.71
C CYS A 300 -22.50 3.36 -40.32
N ILE A 301 -22.95 2.57 -41.29
CA ILE A 301 -23.67 1.30 -41.04
C ILE A 301 -22.73 0.23 -40.47
N SER A 302 -21.47 0.21 -40.90
CA SER A 302 -20.47 -0.79 -40.45
C SER A 302 -19.81 -0.48 -39.10
N LEU A 303 -20.14 0.66 -38.48
CA LEU A 303 -19.56 1.08 -37.19
C LEU A 303 -20.53 0.79 -36.05
N GLU A 304 -19.98 0.51 -34.86
CA GLU A 304 -20.77 0.25 -33.66
C GLU A 304 -20.45 1.21 -32.51
N GLY A 305 -21.41 1.38 -31.60
CA GLY A 305 -21.25 2.07 -30.33
C GLY A 305 -20.79 3.53 -30.46
N TYR A 306 -19.82 3.93 -29.62
CA TYR A 306 -19.36 5.31 -29.54
C TYR A 306 -18.66 5.79 -30.82
N ILE A 307 -18.11 4.87 -31.62
CA ILE A 307 -17.38 5.21 -32.85
C ILE A 307 -18.33 5.84 -33.89
N VAL A 308 -19.58 5.37 -33.96
CA VAL A 308 -20.63 5.95 -34.83
C VAL A 308 -20.88 7.42 -34.51
N ALA A 309 -20.97 7.76 -33.22
CA ALA A 309 -21.23 9.13 -32.78
C ALA A 309 -20.08 10.07 -33.14
N HIS A 310 -18.84 9.62 -32.93
CA HIS A 310 -17.64 10.37 -33.32
C HIS A 310 -17.52 10.52 -34.84
N PHE A 311 -17.79 9.45 -35.59
CA PHE A 311 -17.78 9.47 -37.05
C PHE A 311 -18.82 10.46 -37.61
N ARG A 312 -20.07 10.43 -37.12
CA ARG A 312 -21.11 11.39 -37.52
C ARG A 312 -20.77 12.83 -37.15
N THR A 313 -20.18 13.03 -35.97
CA THR A 313 -19.73 14.37 -35.55
C THR A 313 -18.62 14.89 -36.46
N GLY A 314 -17.70 14.03 -36.89
CA GLY A 314 -16.69 14.37 -37.89
C GLY A 314 -17.29 14.65 -39.27
N ALA A 315 -18.28 13.89 -39.72
CA ALA A 315 -18.98 14.13 -40.97
C ALA A 315 -19.70 15.48 -40.97
N PHE A 316 -20.42 15.83 -39.89
CA PHE A 316 -21.02 17.16 -39.74
C PHE A 316 -19.99 18.29 -39.66
N ALA A 317 -18.80 18.02 -39.10
CA ALA A 317 -17.71 18.97 -39.09
C ALA A 317 -17.18 19.23 -40.51
N ILE A 318 -17.16 18.22 -41.38
CA ILE A 318 -16.82 18.38 -42.80
C ILE A 318 -17.93 19.12 -43.54
N ASP A 319 -19.21 18.79 -43.30
CA ASP A 319 -20.35 19.47 -43.92
C ASP A 319 -20.38 20.97 -43.61
N ALA A 320 -20.07 21.34 -42.36
CA ALA A 320 -19.99 22.74 -41.96
C ALA A 320 -18.91 23.53 -42.74
N LEU A 321 -17.88 22.86 -43.26
CA LEU A 321 -16.86 23.52 -44.07
C LEU A 321 -17.36 23.94 -45.46
N PHE A 322 -18.47 23.36 -45.95
CA PHE A 322 -19.11 23.83 -47.19
C PHE A 322 -19.78 25.20 -47.01
N GLU A 323 -20.12 25.58 -45.78
CA GLU A 323 -20.69 26.90 -45.45
C GLU A 323 -19.60 27.98 -45.28
N HIS A 324 -18.32 27.59 -45.26
CA HIS A 324 -17.20 28.51 -45.12
C HIS A 324 -16.63 28.87 -46.51
N GLU A 325 -17.00 30.05 -47.04
CA GLU A 325 -16.60 30.52 -48.38
C GLU A 325 -15.08 30.52 -48.60
N ASP A 326 -14.30 30.78 -47.55
CA ASP A 326 -12.84 30.89 -47.65
C ASP A 326 -12.11 29.54 -47.63
N PHE A 327 -12.78 28.40 -47.35
CA PHE A 327 -12.10 27.10 -47.21
C PHE A 327 -11.80 26.49 -48.61
N PRO A 328 -10.59 25.96 -48.87
CA PRO A 328 -10.24 25.45 -50.20
C PRO A 328 -11.14 24.29 -50.63
N ARG A 329 -11.90 24.48 -51.73
CA ARG A 329 -12.83 23.47 -52.24
C ARG A 329 -12.15 22.19 -52.72
N GLU A 330 -10.90 22.28 -53.17
CA GLU A 330 -10.07 21.16 -53.60
C GLU A 330 -9.76 20.17 -52.46
N LEU A 331 -9.85 20.64 -51.21
CA LEU A 331 -9.66 19.82 -50.02
C LEU A 331 -10.98 19.23 -49.51
N LEU A 332 -12.14 19.69 -49.99
CA LEU A 332 -13.44 19.19 -49.55
C LEU A 332 -13.91 18.05 -50.45
N PRO A 333 -14.78 17.15 -49.93
CA PRO A 333 -15.57 16.25 -50.76
C PRO A 333 -16.33 17.01 -51.85
N GLU A 334 -16.67 16.36 -52.96
CA GLU A 334 -17.51 16.98 -54.00
C GLU A 334 -18.91 17.34 -53.48
N GLN A 335 -19.41 16.58 -52.51
CA GLN A 335 -20.73 16.75 -51.92
C GLN A 335 -20.67 16.59 -50.40
N PRO A 336 -21.54 17.29 -49.64
CA PRO A 336 -21.70 17.05 -48.21
C PRO A 336 -22.01 15.58 -47.92
N SER A 337 -21.73 15.13 -46.70
CA SER A 337 -21.86 13.74 -46.23
C SER A 337 -23.26 13.13 -46.41
N GLY A 338 -24.28 13.96 -46.65
CA GLY A 338 -25.68 13.54 -46.77
C GLY A 338 -26.34 13.26 -45.42
N PHE A 339 -25.62 13.43 -44.30
CA PHE A 339 -26.23 13.34 -42.99
C PHE A 339 -27.07 14.58 -42.69
N VAL A 340 -28.34 14.35 -42.39
CA VAL A 340 -29.20 15.42 -41.89
C VAL A 340 -28.93 15.60 -40.39
N LYS A 341 -28.44 16.77 -40.02
CA LYS A 341 -28.39 17.20 -38.62
C LYS A 341 -29.82 17.43 -38.18
N HIS A 342 -30.42 16.44 -37.50
CA HIS A 342 -31.67 16.65 -36.78
C HIS A 342 -31.40 17.61 -35.63
N MET A 343 -31.37 18.91 -35.91
CA MET A 343 -31.46 19.95 -34.89
C MET A 343 -32.86 19.84 -34.27
N PRO A 344 -32.99 19.57 -32.97
CA PRO A 344 -34.26 19.73 -32.31
C PRO A 344 -34.54 21.24 -32.28
N ALA A 345 -35.59 21.67 -32.99
CA ALA A 345 -36.05 23.04 -32.99
C ALA A 345 -36.27 23.52 -31.54
N HIS A 346 -35.71 24.69 -31.23
CA HIS A 346 -35.92 25.52 -30.05
C HIS A 346 -36.40 24.82 -28.77
N ARG A 347 -35.43 24.58 -27.88
CA ARG A 347 -35.65 24.47 -26.44
C ARG A 347 -36.38 25.72 -25.95
N GLU A 348 -37.69 25.65 -25.76
CA GLU A 348 -38.31 26.37 -24.64
C GLU A 348 -39.69 25.89 -24.19
N LYS A 349 -40.44 25.07 -24.94
CA LYS A 349 -41.79 24.68 -24.47
C LYS A 349 -42.19 23.20 -24.41
N ASP A 350 -41.40 22.25 -24.91
CA ASP A 350 -41.78 20.83 -24.86
C ASP A 350 -40.74 19.93 -24.18
N LYS A 351 -40.56 20.13 -22.87
CA LYS A 351 -39.83 19.16 -22.01
C LYS A 351 -40.57 17.82 -21.86
N SER A 352 -41.85 17.71 -22.21
CA SER A 352 -42.62 16.46 -22.02
C SER A 352 -42.58 15.53 -23.24
N ALA A 353 -42.52 16.04 -24.47
CA ALA A 353 -42.57 15.21 -25.68
C ALA A 353 -41.20 14.65 -26.12
N ALA A 354 -40.10 15.34 -25.82
CA ALA A 354 -38.74 14.90 -26.19
C ALA A 354 -38.25 13.67 -25.37
N VAL A 355 -38.78 13.47 -24.17
CA VAL A 355 -38.55 12.26 -23.35
C VAL A 355 -39.16 11.03 -24.04
N ALA A 356 -40.27 11.19 -24.77
CA ALA A 356 -40.93 10.08 -25.46
C ALA A 356 -40.24 9.66 -26.77
N LYS A 357 -39.51 10.55 -27.46
CA LYS A 357 -38.89 10.26 -28.78
C LYS A 357 -37.41 9.85 -28.69
N SER A 358 -36.65 10.32 -27.68
CA SER A 358 -35.30 9.82 -27.39
C SER A 358 -35.29 8.38 -26.83
N ALA A 359 -36.45 7.89 -26.38
CA ALA A 359 -36.63 6.52 -25.92
C ALA A 359 -36.56 5.46 -27.04
N ARG A 360 -36.51 5.86 -28.33
CA ARG A 360 -36.56 4.92 -29.47
C ARG A 360 -35.21 4.44 -30.00
N ARG A 361 -34.07 4.93 -29.50
CA ARG A 361 -32.73 4.38 -29.81
C ARG A 361 -31.69 4.53 -28.68
N ALA A 362 -32.14 4.93 -27.48
CA ALA A 362 -31.30 4.83 -26.29
C ALA A 362 -31.12 3.35 -25.98
N ASP A 363 -29.88 2.93 -25.69
CA ASP A 363 -29.62 1.62 -25.11
C ASP A 363 -30.65 1.38 -24.00
N PRO A 364 -31.57 0.40 -24.18
CA PRO A 364 -32.68 0.19 -23.27
C PRO A 364 -32.18 -0.10 -21.85
N VAL A 365 -30.95 -0.62 -21.72
CA VAL A 365 -30.27 -0.89 -20.46
C VAL A 365 -29.86 0.42 -19.81
N LEU A 366 -29.15 1.31 -20.54
CA LEU A 366 -28.77 2.63 -20.04
C LEU A 366 -29.99 3.47 -19.61
N GLY A 367 -31.08 3.42 -20.38
CA GLY A 367 -32.34 4.08 -20.05
C GLY A 367 -32.94 3.56 -18.74
N ARG A 368 -32.98 2.23 -18.56
CA ARG A 368 -33.45 1.61 -17.31
C ARG A 368 -32.58 1.99 -16.11
N TRP A 369 -31.26 2.05 -16.27
CA TRP A 369 -30.35 2.51 -15.22
C TRP A 369 -30.54 3.99 -14.88
N ALA A 370 -30.80 4.86 -15.86
CA ALA A 370 -31.05 6.27 -15.60
C ALA A 370 -32.34 6.48 -14.79
N SER A 371 -33.43 5.80 -15.18
CA SER A 371 -34.70 5.83 -14.44
C SER A 371 -34.57 5.26 -13.03
N PHE A 372 -33.80 4.19 -12.85
CA PHE A 372 -33.51 3.63 -11.54
C PHE A 372 -32.81 4.64 -10.62
N PHE A 373 -31.74 5.30 -11.11
CA PHE A 373 -31.03 6.32 -10.33
C PHE A 373 -31.87 7.55 -10.00
N GLU A 374 -32.76 7.97 -10.89
CA GLU A 374 -33.70 9.05 -10.63
C GLU A 374 -34.69 8.68 -9.51
N LYS A 375 -35.25 7.46 -9.56
CA LYS A 375 -36.15 6.96 -8.52
C LYS A 375 -35.45 6.77 -7.19
N LEU A 376 -34.21 6.28 -7.17
CA LEU A 376 -33.40 6.19 -5.95
C LEU A 376 -33.21 7.56 -5.29
N ARG A 377 -32.98 8.63 -6.06
CA ARG A 377 -32.91 10.00 -5.52
C ARG A 377 -34.25 10.44 -4.92
N GLN A 378 -35.36 10.15 -5.58
CA GLN A 378 -36.70 10.51 -5.10
C GLN A 378 -37.05 9.84 -3.77
N VAL A 379 -36.60 8.60 -3.54
CA VAL A 379 -36.83 7.87 -2.28
C VAL A 379 -35.73 8.08 -1.22
N GLY A 380 -34.85 9.07 -1.43
CA GLY A 380 -33.91 9.53 -0.40
C GLY A 380 -32.59 8.77 -0.29
N PHE A 381 -32.11 8.13 -1.36
CA PHE A 381 -30.74 7.60 -1.38
C PHE A 381 -29.72 8.74 -1.36
N THR A 382 -28.69 8.56 -0.54
CA THR A 382 -27.60 9.53 -0.41
C THR A 382 -26.69 9.53 -1.64
N GLU A 383 -25.99 10.63 -1.88
CA GLU A 383 -25.01 10.73 -2.97
C GLU A 383 -23.92 9.65 -2.86
N ASN A 384 -23.53 9.29 -1.63
CA ASN A 384 -22.58 8.22 -1.38
C ASN A 384 -23.10 6.86 -1.85
N GLU A 385 -24.36 6.52 -1.58
CA GLU A 385 -24.98 5.25 -2.02
C GLU A 385 -25.10 5.17 -3.54
N LEU A 386 -25.48 6.28 -4.18
CA LEU A 386 -25.54 6.40 -5.64
C LEU A 386 -24.14 6.25 -6.26
N ASN A 387 -23.11 6.82 -5.62
CA ASN A 387 -21.72 6.68 -6.04
C ASN A 387 -21.25 5.22 -5.93
N MET A 388 -21.66 4.47 -4.92
CA MET A 388 -21.35 3.03 -4.82
C MET A 388 -22.01 2.24 -5.96
N LEU A 389 -23.30 2.49 -6.24
CA LEU A 389 -24.03 1.87 -7.36
C LEU A 389 -23.46 2.24 -8.74
N SER A 390 -22.86 3.43 -8.89
CA SER A 390 -22.29 3.88 -10.17
C SER A 390 -21.18 2.96 -10.69
N ALA A 391 -20.42 2.35 -9.79
CA ALA A 391 -19.35 1.41 -10.14
C ALA A 391 -19.91 0.12 -10.77
N VAL A 392 -21.04 -0.36 -10.27
CA VAL A 392 -21.76 -1.53 -10.82
C VAL A 392 -22.45 -1.15 -12.13
N ARG A 393 -23.11 0.01 -12.18
CA ARG A 393 -23.79 0.52 -13.38
C ARG A 393 -22.86 0.56 -14.59
N ALA A 394 -21.64 1.07 -14.44
CA ALA A 394 -20.70 1.20 -15.55
C ALA A 394 -20.40 -0.17 -16.21
N VAL A 395 -20.22 -1.20 -15.40
CA VAL A 395 -19.94 -2.56 -15.89
C VAL A 395 -21.21 -3.25 -16.39
N ALA A 396 -22.33 -3.08 -15.70
CA ALA A 396 -23.62 -3.64 -16.09
C ALA A 396 -24.10 -3.09 -17.44
N VAL A 397 -23.98 -1.77 -17.68
CA VAL A 397 -24.31 -1.15 -18.97
C VAL A 397 -23.42 -1.70 -20.09
N ASN A 398 -22.11 -1.83 -19.87
CA ASN A 398 -21.20 -2.39 -20.88
C ASN A 398 -21.51 -3.85 -21.22
N ARG A 399 -22.17 -4.59 -20.31
CA ARG A 399 -22.58 -5.99 -20.49
C ARG A 399 -24.06 -6.13 -20.88
N GLY A 400 -24.78 -5.03 -21.11
CA GLY A 400 -26.21 -5.08 -21.45
C GLY A 400 -27.12 -5.58 -20.32
N ILE A 401 -26.70 -5.48 -19.06
CA ILE A 401 -27.42 -5.97 -17.88
C ILE A 401 -28.26 -4.83 -17.28
N PRO A 402 -29.61 -4.86 -17.33
CA PRO A 402 -30.46 -3.88 -16.66
C PRO A 402 -30.42 -4.01 -15.12
N PRO A 403 -30.85 -2.97 -14.37
CA PRO A 403 -30.83 -3.00 -12.90
C PRO A 403 -31.52 -4.22 -12.28
N ARG A 404 -32.66 -4.64 -12.87
CA ARG A 404 -33.47 -5.77 -12.40
C ARG A 404 -32.77 -7.13 -12.53
N THR A 405 -31.80 -7.26 -13.42
CA THR A 405 -31.08 -8.53 -13.63
C THR A 405 -29.71 -8.51 -12.97
N VAL A 406 -29.40 -7.51 -12.15
CA VAL A 406 -28.20 -7.55 -11.33
C VAL A 406 -28.47 -8.49 -10.16
N ASP A 407 -28.02 -9.72 -10.31
CA ASP A 407 -28.12 -10.74 -9.27
C ASP A 407 -26.82 -10.84 -8.45
N ARG A 408 -26.86 -11.76 -7.48
CA ARG A 408 -25.73 -12.06 -6.60
C ARG A 408 -24.52 -12.57 -7.36
N ASP A 409 -24.72 -13.44 -8.34
CA ASP A 409 -23.64 -14.08 -9.09
C ASP A 409 -22.87 -13.09 -9.96
N PHE A 410 -23.59 -12.16 -10.61
CA PHE A 410 -22.97 -11.05 -11.34
C PHE A 410 -22.06 -10.20 -10.43
N LEU A 411 -22.51 -9.91 -9.21
CA LEU A 411 -21.73 -9.11 -8.27
C LEU A 411 -20.53 -9.88 -7.69
N ILE A 412 -20.63 -11.21 -7.55
CA ILE A 412 -19.50 -12.08 -7.19
C ILE A 412 -18.45 -12.08 -8.30
N GLU A 413 -18.86 -12.28 -9.56
CA GLU A 413 -17.97 -12.22 -10.71
C GLU A 413 -17.27 -10.85 -10.81
N LEU A 414 -18.02 -9.78 -10.52
CA LEU A 414 -17.47 -8.44 -10.48
C LEU A 414 -16.41 -8.25 -9.38
N LEU A 415 -16.57 -8.88 -8.21
CA LEU A 415 -15.59 -8.80 -7.11
C LEU A 415 -14.23 -9.44 -7.46
N ASP A 416 -14.24 -10.46 -8.33
CA ASP A 416 -13.04 -11.15 -8.80
C ASP A 416 -12.27 -10.33 -9.84
N THR A 417 -12.95 -9.48 -10.61
CA THR A 417 -12.36 -8.69 -11.69
C THR A 417 -11.95 -7.27 -11.28
N VAL A 418 -12.55 -6.70 -10.22
CA VAL A 418 -12.23 -5.33 -9.78
C VAL A 418 -11.03 -5.24 -8.82
N PRO A 419 -10.21 -4.16 -8.89
CA PRO A 419 -9.13 -3.93 -7.94
C PRO A 419 -9.59 -3.89 -6.47
N THR A 420 -8.73 -4.29 -5.53
CA THR A 420 -9.04 -4.38 -4.08
C THR A 420 -9.69 -3.11 -3.52
N ARG A 421 -9.25 -1.93 -3.96
CA ARG A 421 -9.79 -0.61 -3.53
C ARG A 421 -11.24 -0.35 -3.98
N GLN A 422 -11.72 -1.04 -5.01
CA GLN A 422 -13.09 -0.89 -5.55
C GLN A 422 -14.07 -1.93 -4.99
N ARG A 423 -13.58 -3.02 -4.38
CA ARG A 423 -14.44 -4.06 -3.76
C ARG A 423 -15.42 -3.50 -2.74
N ALA A 424 -14.97 -2.56 -1.90
CA ALA A 424 -15.84 -1.88 -0.94
C ALA A 424 -17.03 -1.15 -1.60
N ARG A 425 -16.86 -0.66 -2.84
CA ARG A 425 -17.94 -0.04 -3.61
C ARG A 425 -18.94 -1.06 -4.14
N VAL A 426 -18.47 -2.22 -4.57
CA VAL A 426 -19.35 -3.34 -4.99
C VAL A 426 -20.17 -3.87 -3.80
N HIS A 427 -19.55 -4.03 -2.63
CA HIS A 427 -20.28 -4.35 -1.38
C HIS A 427 -21.27 -3.24 -0.97
N GLY A 428 -20.91 -1.97 -1.18
CA GLY A 428 -21.81 -0.83 -0.98
C GLY A 428 -23.01 -0.88 -1.93
N ALA A 429 -22.78 -1.22 -3.19
CA ALA A 429 -23.81 -1.35 -4.21
C ALA A 429 -24.80 -2.47 -3.90
N ALA A 430 -24.34 -3.65 -3.46
CA ALA A 430 -25.21 -4.75 -3.03
C ALA A 430 -26.19 -4.30 -1.93
N ARG A 431 -25.68 -3.65 -0.87
CA ARG A 431 -26.51 -3.10 0.20
C ARG A 431 -27.49 -2.04 -0.29
N ALA A 432 -27.08 -1.21 -1.24
CA ALA A 432 -27.94 -0.22 -1.84
C ALA A 432 -29.07 -0.87 -2.69
N MET A 433 -28.80 -1.99 -3.36
CA MET A 433 -29.84 -2.76 -4.08
C MET A 433 -30.79 -3.48 -3.12
N ASP A 434 -30.28 -4.07 -2.04
CA ASP A 434 -31.13 -4.68 -1.01
C ASP A 434 -32.01 -3.64 -0.31
N ARG A 435 -31.45 -2.46 0.00
CA ARG A 435 -32.23 -1.34 0.54
C ARG A 435 -33.28 -0.87 -0.47
N ALA A 436 -32.96 -0.83 -1.76
CA ALA A 436 -33.89 -0.46 -2.81
C ALA A 436 -35.08 -1.44 -2.87
N ALA A 437 -34.87 -2.70 -2.50
CA ALA A 437 -35.95 -3.68 -2.40
C ALA A 437 -36.98 -3.34 -1.30
N GLY A 438 -36.65 -2.50 -0.32
CA GLY A 438 -37.61 -2.03 0.68
C GLY A 438 -38.62 -0.98 0.19
N PHE A 439 -38.45 -0.45 -1.02
CA PHE A 439 -39.32 0.59 -1.58
C PHE A 439 -40.20 0.02 -2.69
N ILE A 440 -41.52 0.13 -2.52
CA ILE A 440 -42.52 -0.38 -3.47
C ILE A 440 -42.38 0.33 -4.83
N GLU A 441 -41.99 1.60 -4.82
CA GLU A 441 -41.77 2.45 -5.99
C GLU A 441 -40.59 2.01 -6.87
N LEU A 442 -39.73 1.13 -6.34
CA LEU A 442 -38.56 0.57 -7.02
C LEU A 442 -38.79 -0.88 -7.49
N ALA A 443 -39.98 -1.45 -7.27
CA ALA A 443 -40.29 -2.85 -7.57
C ALA A 443 -40.02 -3.25 -9.04
N THR A 444 -40.13 -2.32 -9.98
CA THR A 444 -39.89 -2.54 -11.41
C THR A 444 -38.40 -2.55 -11.82
N TYR A 445 -37.51 -2.06 -10.95
CA TYR A 445 -36.08 -1.94 -11.21
C TYR A 445 -35.21 -2.83 -10.31
N ARG A 446 -35.77 -3.34 -9.22
CA ARG A 446 -35.03 -4.19 -8.27
C ARG A 446 -34.88 -5.63 -8.79
N PRO A 447 -33.81 -6.34 -8.39
CA PRO A 447 -33.72 -7.78 -8.57
C PRO A 447 -34.86 -8.52 -7.87
N GLU A 448 -35.26 -9.69 -8.40
CA GLU A 448 -36.35 -10.50 -7.83
C GLU A 448 -35.96 -11.10 -6.47
N GLU A 449 -34.69 -11.46 -6.31
CA GLU A 449 -34.11 -11.91 -5.06
C GLU A 449 -33.23 -10.83 -4.43
N LEU A 450 -33.20 -10.79 -3.10
CA LEU A 450 -32.21 -9.96 -2.40
C LEU A 450 -30.81 -10.45 -2.75
N VAL A 451 -29.92 -9.52 -3.09
CA VAL A 451 -28.51 -9.81 -3.37
C VAL A 451 -27.85 -10.41 -2.13
N GLY A 452 -28.17 -9.84 -0.96
CA GLY A 452 -27.61 -10.24 0.31
C GLY A 452 -26.12 -9.91 0.46
N PRO A 453 -25.49 -10.35 1.57
CA PRO A 453 -24.07 -10.09 1.81
C PRO A 453 -23.20 -10.82 0.79
N LEU A 454 -22.45 -10.08 -0.01
CA LEU A 454 -21.45 -10.63 -0.94
C LEU A 454 -20.21 -11.18 -0.19
N PRO A 455 -19.44 -12.11 -0.79
CA PRO A 455 -18.22 -12.63 -0.18
C PRO A 455 -17.18 -11.50 -0.01
N ASP A 456 -16.96 -11.02 1.21
CA ASP A 456 -15.82 -10.16 1.52
C ASP A 456 -14.61 -11.08 1.70
N GLY A 457 -13.47 -10.81 1.06
CA GLY A 457 -12.24 -11.59 1.32
C GLY A 457 -11.82 -11.60 2.81
N ARG A 458 -12.40 -10.72 3.63
CA ARG A 458 -12.28 -10.71 5.10
C ARG A 458 -13.32 -11.58 5.82
N SER A 459 -14.44 -11.92 5.18
CA SER A 459 -15.55 -12.72 5.73
C SER A 459 -15.85 -14.03 4.99
N SER A 460 -15.24 -14.28 3.81
CA SER A 460 -15.53 -15.38 2.88
C SER A 460 -14.82 -16.69 3.24
N PHE A 461 -14.64 -16.94 4.52
CA PHE A 461 -14.41 -18.29 4.96
C PHE A 461 -15.77 -18.89 5.29
N GLU A 462 -16.04 -20.08 4.77
CA GLU A 462 -17.16 -20.92 5.20
C GLU A 462 -17.27 -20.87 6.73
N GLU A 463 -18.51 -20.93 7.21
CA GLU A 463 -18.72 -20.91 8.66
C GLU A 463 -17.97 -22.07 9.31
N LEU A 464 -17.42 -21.82 10.50
CA LEU A 464 -16.87 -22.92 11.28
C LEU A 464 -18.01 -23.90 11.55
N PRO A 465 -17.75 -25.21 11.54
CA PRO A 465 -18.72 -26.18 12.03
C PRO A 465 -19.34 -25.73 13.36
N ALA A 466 -20.65 -25.91 13.53
CA ALA A 466 -21.41 -25.31 14.64
C ALA A 466 -20.80 -25.61 16.03
N GLY A 467 -20.32 -26.84 16.24
CA GLY A 467 -19.62 -27.23 17.47
C GLY A 467 -18.34 -26.42 17.70
N LEU A 468 -17.47 -26.32 16.69
CA LEU A 468 -16.23 -25.55 16.75
C LEU A 468 -16.49 -24.04 16.92
N SER A 469 -17.51 -23.49 16.25
CA SER A 469 -17.89 -22.08 16.46
C SER A 469 -18.37 -21.84 17.90
N THR A 470 -19.14 -22.77 18.46
CA THR A 470 -19.69 -22.67 19.82
C THR A 470 -18.58 -22.74 20.86
N GLU A 471 -17.66 -23.70 20.74
CA GLU A 471 -16.49 -23.80 21.61
C GLU A 471 -15.61 -22.53 21.52
N LEU A 472 -15.41 -22.00 20.31
CA LEU A 472 -14.63 -20.77 20.13
C LEU A 472 -15.32 -19.56 20.77
N ASP A 473 -16.64 -19.45 20.63
CA ASP A 473 -17.43 -18.41 21.27
C ASP A 473 -17.37 -18.48 22.79
N GLN A 474 -17.47 -19.70 23.35
CA GLN A 474 -17.30 -19.93 24.80
C GLN A 474 -15.89 -19.55 25.27
N LEU A 475 -14.84 -19.91 24.52
CA LEU A 475 -13.47 -19.54 24.85
C LEU A 475 -13.27 -18.02 24.82
N VAL A 476 -13.71 -17.35 23.76
CA VAL A 476 -13.60 -15.89 23.61
C VAL A 476 -14.38 -15.17 24.70
N ALA A 477 -15.58 -15.65 25.05
CA ALA A 477 -16.39 -15.12 26.15
C ALA A 477 -15.70 -15.32 27.50
N ARG A 478 -15.11 -16.50 27.74
CA ARG A 478 -14.34 -16.82 28.94
C ARG A 478 -13.13 -15.89 29.09
N ILE A 479 -12.38 -15.67 28.01
CA ILE A 479 -11.26 -14.72 27.99
C ILE A 479 -11.76 -13.28 28.25
N GLY A 480 -12.95 -12.92 27.78
CA GLY A 480 -13.50 -11.57 27.94
C GLY A 480 -13.14 -10.62 26.80
N TYR A 481 -12.90 -11.16 25.60
CA TYR A 481 -12.63 -10.34 24.42
C TYR A 481 -13.88 -9.60 23.95
N GLY A 482 -13.73 -8.31 23.62
CA GLY A 482 -14.80 -7.50 23.02
C GLY A 482 -15.09 -7.88 21.57
N ASP A 483 -16.18 -7.36 21.00
CA ASP A 483 -16.73 -7.75 19.69
C ASP A 483 -15.75 -7.61 18.52
N SER A 484 -14.89 -6.59 18.56
CA SER A 484 -13.86 -6.42 17.53
C SER A 484 -12.83 -7.56 17.57
N THR A 485 -12.39 -7.93 18.77
CA THR A 485 -11.41 -9.02 18.97
C THR A 485 -12.05 -10.37 18.68
N LYS A 486 -13.30 -10.60 19.11
CA LYS A 486 -14.10 -11.78 18.76
C LYS A 486 -14.16 -12.00 17.25
N ARG A 487 -14.46 -10.96 16.48
CA ARG A 487 -14.46 -11.01 15.01
C ARG A 487 -13.08 -11.37 14.44
N SER A 488 -12.01 -10.78 14.98
CA SER A 488 -10.63 -11.07 14.57
C SER A 488 -10.23 -12.53 14.87
N VAL A 489 -10.61 -13.05 16.03
CA VAL A 489 -10.39 -14.44 16.44
C VAL A 489 -11.13 -15.40 15.53
N LYS A 490 -12.42 -15.16 15.26
CA LYS A 490 -13.21 -15.98 14.32
C LYS A 490 -12.59 -16.01 12.93
N ALA A 491 -12.13 -14.86 12.42
CA ALA A 491 -11.48 -14.80 11.11
C ALA A 491 -10.19 -15.63 11.07
N ALA A 492 -9.35 -15.54 12.11
CA ALA A 492 -8.11 -16.30 12.21
C ALA A 492 -8.38 -17.82 12.33
N ALA A 493 -9.34 -18.22 13.16
CA ALA A 493 -9.71 -19.63 13.34
C ALA A 493 -10.29 -20.23 12.05
N LYS A 494 -11.14 -19.48 11.34
CA LYS A 494 -11.67 -19.88 10.02
C LYS A 494 -10.57 -20.07 8.98
N ALA A 495 -9.60 -19.16 8.95
CA ALA A 495 -8.44 -19.27 8.06
C ALA A 495 -7.62 -20.53 8.35
N LEU A 496 -7.36 -20.82 9.63
CA LEU A 496 -6.59 -22.00 10.04
C LEU A 496 -7.36 -23.31 9.77
N PHE A 497 -8.66 -23.34 10.05
CA PHE A 497 -9.51 -24.51 9.79
C PHE A 497 -9.51 -24.87 8.30
N ARG A 498 -9.70 -23.88 7.41
CA ARG A 498 -9.65 -24.09 5.96
C ARG A 498 -8.29 -24.58 5.49
N SER A 499 -7.22 -23.95 5.98
CA SER A 499 -5.86 -24.36 5.62
C SER A 499 -5.57 -25.79 6.08
N SER A 500 -6.12 -26.18 7.23
CA SER A 500 -6.00 -27.54 7.76
C SER A 500 -6.87 -28.54 7.00
N ALA A 501 -8.09 -28.17 6.60
CA ALA A 501 -8.97 -28.97 5.74
C ALA A 501 -8.33 -29.26 4.38
N ALA A 502 -7.71 -28.25 3.76
CA ALA A 502 -6.95 -28.42 2.52
C ALA A 502 -5.76 -29.38 2.66
N ASN A 503 -5.22 -29.53 3.87
CA ASN A 503 -4.12 -30.43 4.20
C ASN A 503 -4.58 -31.77 4.82
N GLY A 504 -5.81 -32.20 4.54
CA GLY A 504 -6.30 -33.54 4.89
C GLY A 504 -6.99 -33.67 6.25
N LEU A 505 -7.48 -32.58 6.85
CA LEU A 505 -8.34 -32.66 8.03
C LEU A 505 -9.75 -33.15 7.65
N SER A 506 -10.02 -34.43 7.86
CA SER A 506 -11.28 -35.08 7.47
C SER A 506 -12.41 -35.00 8.51
N ARG A 507 -12.12 -34.60 9.76
CA ARG A 507 -13.11 -34.49 10.85
C ARG A 507 -13.15 -33.08 11.44
N THR A 508 -14.28 -32.70 12.02
CA THR A 508 -14.41 -31.46 12.80
C THR A 508 -13.53 -31.53 14.05
N PRO A 509 -12.49 -30.70 14.19
CA PRO A 509 -11.64 -30.67 15.37
C PRO A 509 -12.32 -29.88 16.50
N SER A 510 -11.89 -30.11 17.74
CA SER A 510 -12.14 -29.15 18.82
C SER A 510 -11.28 -27.89 18.64
N VAL A 511 -11.55 -26.83 19.41
CA VAL A 511 -10.70 -25.61 19.38
C VAL A 511 -9.25 -25.93 19.76
N ALA A 512 -9.03 -26.81 20.75
CA ALA A 512 -7.70 -27.22 21.18
C ALA A 512 -6.96 -28.01 20.09
N GLU A 513 -7.64 -28.96 19.43
CA GLU A 513 -7.08 -29.72 18.31
C GLU A 513 -6.78 -28.85 17.09
N LEU A 514 -7.57 -27.79 16.87
CA LEU A 514 -7.30 -26.83 15.80
C LEU A 514 -6.06 -25.98 16.13
N LEU A 515 -5.93 -25.52 17.37
CA LEU A 515 -4.83 -24.65 17.81
C LEU A 515 -3.49 -25.38 17.99
N SER A 516 -3.49 -26.72 18.08
CA SER A 516 -2.26 -27.51 18.09
C SER A 516 -1.64 -27.72 16.69
N ARG A 517 -2.32 -27.28 15.62
CA ARG A 517 -1.84 -27.38 14.24
C ARG A 517 -0.75 -26.34 13.94
N ASP A 518 0.05 -26.63 12.91
CA ASP A 518 1.06 -25.71 12.41
C ASP A 518 0.43 -24.46 11.75
N PHE A 519 0.69 -23.30 12.34
CA PHE A 519 0.22 -22.01 11.84
C PHE A 519 0.95 -21.56 10.56
N GLY A 520 2.12 -22.14 10.24
CA GLY A 520 2.86 -21.87 9.01
C GLY A 520 2.05 -22.14 7.74
N THR A 521 1.07 -23.03 7.83
CA THR A 521 0.12 -23.34 6.75
C THR A 521 -0.68 -22.11 6.27
N LEU A 522 -0.89 -21.11 7.13
CA LEU A 522 -1.58 -19.86 6.79
C LEU A 522 -0.82 -19.01 5.76
N ALA A 523 0.51 -19.10 5.73
CA ALA A 523 1.35 -18.37 4.78
C ALA A 523 1.32 -19.00 3.38
N SER A 524 1.07 -20.32 3.31
CA SER A 524 1.02 -21.10 2.07
C SER A 524 -0.28 -20.92 1.28
N SER A 525 -1.32 -20.33 1.89
CA SER A 525 -2.58 -20.05 1.22
C SER A 525 -2.60 -18.65 0.62
N SER A 526 -2.76 -18.56 -0.71
CA SER A 526 -2.81 -17.30 -1.48
C SER A 526 -3.88 -16.33 -0.99
N LYS A 527 -4.96 -16.83 -0.37
CA LYS A 527 -6.05 -16.00 0.20
C LYS A 527 -5.70 -15.38 1.55
N THR A 528 -4.76 -15.95 2.31
CA THR A 528 -4.41 -15.52 3.68
C THR A 528 -3.00 -14.97 3.82
N GLN A 529 -2.13 -15.13 2.82
CA GLN A 529 -0.71 -14.77 2.87
C GLN A 529 -0.46 -13.35 3.42
N ALA A 530 -1.20 -12.35 2.99
CA ALA A 530 -1.04 -10.96 3.45
C ALA A 530 -1.48 -10.72 4.91
N GLN A 531 -2.35 -11.57 5.47
CA GLN A 531 -2.86 -11.46 6.85
C GLN A 531 -2.28 -12.52 7.79
N ALA A 532 -1.50 -13.48 7.28
CA ALA A 532 -0.97 -14.60 8.02
C ALA A 532 -0.24 -14.19 9.31
N PRO A 533 0.66 -13.18 9.34
CA PRO A 533 1.34 -12.78 10.57
C PRO A 533 0.40 -12.26 11.65
N ARG A 534 -0.73 -11.65 11.27
CA ARG A 534 -1.73 -11.14 12.20
C ARG A 534 -2.59 -12.28 12.76
N TYR A 535 -3.00 -13.21 11.92
CA TYR A 535 -3.77 -14.39 12.34
C TYR A 535 -2.94 -15.28 13.24
N GLU A 536 -1.69 -15.54 12.88
CA GLU A 536 -0.75 -16.32 13.68
C GLU A 536 -0.61 -15.77 15.10
N ARG A 537 -0.35 -14.46 15.27
CA ARG A 537 -0.30 -13.84 16.60
C ARG A 537 -1.59 -14.01 17.41
N THR A 538 -2.74 -13.95 16.73
CA THR A 538 -4.06 -14.11 17.37
C THR A 538 -4.26 -15.55 17.84
N LEU A 539 -3.84 -16.53 17.03
CA LEU A 539 -3.96 -17.96 17.32
C LEU A 539 -2.97 -18.41 18.39
N ILE A 540 -1.73 -17.89 18.36
CA ILE A 540 -0.74 -18.08 19.42
C ILE A 540 -1.31 -17.61 20.76
N ALA A 541 -1.85 -16.40 20.84
CA ALA A 541 -2.43 -15.89 22.08
C ALA A 541 -3.60 -16.74 22.62
N LEU A 542 -4.39 -17.37 21.74
CA LEU A 542 -5.45 -18.30 22.15
C LEU A 542 -4.88 -19.62 22.64
N ARG A 543 -3.89 -20.17 21.93
CA ARG A 543 -3.20 -21.40 22.32
C ARG A 543 -2.52 -21.24 23.68
N ASP A 544 -1.72 -20.18 23.83
CA ASP A 544 -1.01 -19.86 25.07
C ASP A 544 -1.99 -19.75 26.24
N PHE A 545 -3.18 -19.17 26.04
CA PHE A 545 -4.22 -19.11 27.07
C PHE A 545 -4.82 -20.48 27.44
N ILE A 546 -5.03 -21.37 26.46
CA ILE A 546 -5.57 -22.72 26.70
C ILE A 546 -4.54 -23.59 27.42
N ASP A 547 -3.27 -23.47 27.04
CA ASP A 547 -2.17 -24.30 27.52
C ASP A 547 -1.72 -23.94 28.96
N LEU A 548 -2.26 -22.85 29.53
CA LEU A 548 -2.03 -22.51 30.93
C LEU A 548 -2.56 -23.62 31.87
N PRO A 549 -1.87 -23.87 33.00
CA PRO A 549 -2.24 -24.90 33.97
C PRO A 549 -3.45 -24.46 34.83
N TRP A 550 -4.63 -24.36 34.22
CA TRP A 550 -5.85 -23.89 34.87
C TRP A 550 -6.33 -24.83 35.97
N THR A 551 -6.22 -24.39 37.22
CA THR A 551 -7.00 -24.92 38.35
C THR A 551 -8.31 -24.18 38.50
N GLU A 552 -9.23 -24.72 39.30
CA GLU A 552 -10.52 -24.07 39.56
C GLU A 552 -10.36 -22.71 40.28
N SER A 553 -9.45 -22.62 41.26
CA SER A 553 -9.15 -21.35 41.95
C SER A 553 -8.59 -20.28 41.01
N TRP A 554 -7.71 -20.65 40.08
CA TRP A 554 -7.20 -19.72 39.06
C TRP A 554 -8.30 -19.24 38.10
N ARG A 555 -9.23 -20.12 37.71
CA ARG A 555 -10.40 -19.73 36.88
C ARG A 555 -11.31 -18.74 37.60
N GLN A 556 -11.59 -18.99 38.87
CA GLN A 556 -12.41 -18.11 39.69
C GLN A 556 -11.75 -16.74 39.86
N LEU A 557 -10.44 -16.69 40.12
CA LEU A 557 -9.70 -15.43 40.20
C LEU A 557 -9.70 -14.67 38.86
N TYR A 558 -9.51 -15.37 37.73
CA TYR A 558 -9.58 -14.74 36.41
C TYR A 558 -10.97 -14.13 36.14
N ALA A 559 -12.03 -14.88 36.42
CA ALA A 559 -13.41 -14.44 36.24
C ALA A 559 -13.73 -13.23 37.13
N ALA A 560 -13.38 -13.28 38.42
CA ALA A 560 -13.56 -12.16 39.33
C ALA A 560 -12.83 -10.91 38.84
N ALA A 561 -11.61 -11.04 38.30
CA ALA A 561 -10.84 -9.90 37.81
C ALA A 561 -11.50 -9.29 36.56
N LYS A 562 -12.04 -10.14 35.68
CA LYS A 562 -12.82 -9.72 34.52
C LYS A 562 -14.11 -9.00 34.93
N ASP A 563 -14.84 -9.54 35.91
CA ASP A 563 -16.11 -8.96 36.39
C ASP A 563 -15.89 -7.62 37.11
N ALA A 564 -14.70 -7.41 37.69
CA ALA A 564 -14.21 -6.13 38.19
C ALA A 564 -13.77 -5.15 37.08
N GLY A 565 -13.98 -5.49 35.80
CA GLY A 565 -13.70 -4.63 34.66
C GLY A 565 -12.24 -4.67 34.17
N CYS A 566 -11.40 -5.60 34.64
CA CYS A 566 -10.08 -5.77 34.04
C CYS A 566 -10.20 -6.35 32.63
N ALA A 567 -9.86 -5.53 31.64
CA ALA A 567 -9.71 -5.99 30.26
C ALA A 567 -8.73 -7.18 30.18
N PRO A 568 -8.91 -8.14 29.25
CA PRO A 568 -8.10 -9.36 29.20
C PRO A 568 -6.60 -9.10 29.12
N ALA A 569 -6.18 -8.10 28.35
CA ALA A 569 -4.77 -7.70 28.21
C ALA A 569 -4.16 -7.09 29.49
N ARG A 570 -4.98 -6.73 30.48
CA ARG A 570 -4.57 -6.18 31.78
C ARG A 570 -4.86 -7.14 32.94
N ASN A 571 -5.52 -8.26 32.67
CA ASN A 571 -5.78 -9.25 33.70
C ASN A 571 -4.44 -9.90 34.12
N PRO A 572 -4.04 -9.80 35.39
CA PRO A 572 -2.73 -10.28 35.82
C PRO A 572 -2.64 -11.81 35.88
N VAL A 573 -3.77 -12.51 35.95
CA VAL A 573 -3.84 -13.95 36.25
C VAL A 573 -3.02 -14.81 35.27
N PRO A 574 -3.18 -14.70 33.94
CA PRO A 574 -2.42 -15.53 33.00
C PRO A 574 -0.90 -15.43 33.21
N CYS A 575 -0.40 -14.20 33.39
CA CYS A 575 1.02 -13.95 33.62
C CYS A 575 1.50 -14.53 34.95
N LEU A 576 0.70 -14.47 36.02
CA LEU A 576 1.09 -15.02 37.32
C LEU A 576 1.08 -16.56 37.31
N MET A 577 0.13 -17.17 36.61
CA MET A 577 0.04 -18.62 36.45
C MET A 577 1.27 -19.22 35.77
N GLU A 578 1.82 -18.55 34.76
CA GLU A 578 3.06 -18.98 34.08
C GLU A 578 4.23 -19.22 35.06
N TYR A 579 4.24 -18.53 36.21
CA TYR A 579 5.31 -18.64 37.22
C TYR A 579 4.87 -19.27 38.55
N ALA A 580 3.60 -19.64 38.68
CA ALA A 580 3.06 -20.20 39.92
C ALA A 580 3.57 -21.63 40.19
N GLY A 581 3.81 -22.40 39.12
CA GLY A 581 3.97 -23.85 39.21
C GLY A 581 2.69 -24.48 39.73
N ASP A 582 2.79 -25.40 40.68
CA ASP A 582 1.62 -26.07 41.28
C ASP A 582 0.87 -25.23 42.35
N ARG A 583 1.19 -23.94 42.47
CA ARG A 583 0.59 -23.07 43.49
C ARG A 583 -0.80 -22.60 43.09
N SER A 584 -1.71 -22.61 44.06
CA SER A 584 -2.98 -21.91 43.95
C SER A 584 -2.82 -20.41 44.25
N PRO A 585 -3.77 -19.55 43.83
CA PRO A 585 -3.73 -18.12 44.11
C PRO A 585 -3.55 -17.74 45.58
N GLU A 586 -4.14 -18.53 46.48
CA GLU A 586 -4.13 -18.30 47.93
C GLU A 586 -2.77 -18.62 48.56
N GLN A 587 -1.94 -19.40 47.86
CA GLN A 587 -0.59 -19.78 48.29
C GLN A 587 0.47 -18.77 47.85
N LEU A 588 0.11 -17.80 47.00
CA LEU A 588 1.03 -16.75 46.58
C LEU A 588 1.40 -15.87 47.77
N ASN A 589 2.70 -15.61 47.94
CA ASN A 589 3.24 -14.82 49.03
C ASN A 589 4.46 -14.00 48.58
N VAL A 590 4.91 -13.07 49.43
CA VAL A 590 6.08 -12.21 49.15
C VAL A 590 7.32 -13.02 48.77
N HIS A 591 7.56 -14.14 49.44
CA HIS A 591 8.74 -14.97 49.19
C HIS A 591 8.71 -15.60 47.79
N TRP A 592 7.53 -16.05 47.33
CA TRP A 592 7.34 -16.52 45.96
C TRP A 592 7.60 -15.39 44.94
N VAL A 593 7.03 -14.20 45.14
CA VAL A 593 7.26 -13.04 44.26
C VAL A 593 8.75 -12.72 44.13
N GLN A 594 9.44 -12.62 45.27
CA GLN A 594 10.89 -12.35 45.29
C GLN A 594 11.70 -13.46 44.61
N SER A 595 11.29 -14.73 44.76
CA SER A 595 11.94 -15.87 44.12
C SER A 595 11.80 -15.80 42.60
N VAL A 596 10.59 -15.60 42.08
CA VAL A 596 10.31 -15.46 40.64
C VAL A 596 11.04 -14.26 40.06
N GLU A 597 10.97 -13.10 40.73
CA GLU A 597 11.65 -11.89 40.30
C GLU A 597 13.17 -12.10 40.17
N ARG A 598 13.80 -12.72 41.18
CA ARG A 598 15.24 -13.02 41.15
C ARG A 598 15.60 -14.01 40.04
N LYS A 599 14.76 -15.02 39.80
CA LYS A 599 14.96 -15.97 38.70
C LYS A 599 14.86 -15.25 37.37
N LEU A 600 13.82 -14.45 37.11
CA LEU A 600 13.69 -13.72 35.84
C LEU A 600 14.86 -12.77 35.55
N ARG A 601 15.49 -12.21 36.58
CA ARG A 601 16.66 -11.32 36.45
C ARG A 601 17.99 -12.03 36.18
N ARG A 602 18.06 -13.36 36.30
CA ARG A 602 19.29 -14.15 36.16
C ARG A 602 19.13 -15.20 35.06
N PRO A 603 20.22 -15.59 34.36
CA PRO A 603 20.19 -16.74 33.46
C PRO A 603 19.72 -18.01 34.20
N ASN A 604 18.65 -18.64 33.72
CA ASN A 604 18.13 -19.95 34.16
C ASN A 604 17.06 -20.45 33.18
N GLU A 605 16.38 -21.52 33.55
CA GLU A 605 15.28 -22.15 32.79
C GLU A 605 14.12 -21.19 32.48
N LEU A 606 13.82 -20.21 33.34
CA LEU A 606 12.78 -19.20 33.10
C LEU A 606 13.26 -18.03 32.24
N SER A 607 14.57 -17.82 32.12
CA SER A 607 15.14 -16.74 31.33
C SER A 607 16.57 -17.06 30.90
N VAL A 608 16.75 -17.49 29.65
CA VAL A 608 18.06 -17.88 29.09
C VAL A 608 19.14 -16.80 29.30
N HIS A 609 18.76 -15.52 29.24
CA HIS A 609 19.69 -14.39 29.33
C HIS A 609 19.54 -13.55 30.60
N GLY A 610 18.63 -13.87 31.52
CA GLY A 610 18.32 -13.00 32.67
C GLY A 610 17.72 -11.67 32.24
N ARG A 611 16.42 -11.67 31.98
CA ARG A 611 15.65 -10.56 31.43
C ARG A 611 14.93 -9.75 32.51
N ALA A 612 15.56 -8.67 32.94
CA ALA A 612 14.97 -7.81 33.96
C ALA A 612 13.75 -6.99 33.46
N ASP A 613 13.51 -6.91 32.15
CA ASP A 613 12.26 -6.44 31.57
C ASP A 613 11.09 -7.42 31.79
N LEU A 614 11.34 -8.74 31.75
CA LEU A 614 10.35 -9.74 32.16
C LEU A 614 10.05 -9.64 33.65
N ALA A 615 11.07 -9.47 34.50
CA ALA A 615 10.87 -9.25 35.93
C ALA A 615 10.03 -8.00 36.22
N LYS A 616 10.29 -6.89 35.50
CA LYS A 616 9.48 -5.68 35.60
C LYS A 616 8.03 -5.92 35.17
N THR A 617 7.82 -6.71 34.11
CA THR A 617 6.49 -7.06 33.61
C THR A 617 5.74 -7.95 34.60
N PHE A 618 6.41 -8.95 35.18
CA PHE A 618 5.89 -9.78 36.26
C PHE A 618 5.49 -8.93 37.47
N LEU A 619 6.37 -8.07 37.98
CA LEU A 619 6.06 -7.18 39.11
C LEU A 619 4.91 -6.22 38.81
N ALA A 620 4.79 -5.73 37.57
CA ALA A 620 3.65 -4.91 37.18
C ALA A 620 2.32 -5.70 37.24
N ASN A 621 2.32 -6.99 36.91
CA ASN A 621 1.16 -7.86 37.08
C ASN A 621 0.89 -8.19 38.56
N VAL A 622 1.92 -8.39 39.38
CA VAL A 622 1.76 -8.53 40.84
C VAL A 622 1.11 -7.26 41.43
N GLN A 623 1.57 -6.07 41.01
CA GLN A 623 0.96 -4.80 41.44
C GLN A 623 -0.50 -4.70 41.00
N ARG A 624 -0.84 -5.10 39.76
CA ARG A 624 -2.25 -5.11 39.31
C ARG A 624 -3.11 -6.06 40.14
N LEU A 625 -2.57 -7.19 40.58
CA LEU A 625 -3.27 -8.10 41.47
C LEU A 625 -3.49 -7.47 42.86
N GLU A 626 -2.53 -6.72 43.38
CA GLU A 626 -2.66 -5.93 44.61
C GLU A 626 -3.71 -4.80 44.50
N ASP A 627 -3.74 -4.13 43.34
CA ASP A 627 -4.73 -3.10 43.06
C ASP A 627 -6.13 -3.71 42.99
N LEU A 628 -6.28 -4.87 42.34
CA LEU A 628 -7.52 -5.66 42.32
C LEU A 628 -7.96 -6.06 43.73
N ARG A 629 -7.03 -6.54 44.56
CA ARG A 629 -7.29 -6.91 45.96
C ARG A 629 -7.82 -5.75 46.80
N SER A 630 -7.46 -4.53 46.44
CA SER A 630 -7.94 -3.32 47.12
C SER A 630 -9.36 -2.93 46.74
N GLN A 631 -9.94 -3.53 45.70
CA GLN A 631 -11.31 -3.27 45.27
C GLN A 631 -12.34 -3.94 46.19
N PRO A 632 -13.54 -3.35 46.38
CA PRO A 632 -14.56 -3.87 47.29
C PRO A 632 -14.97 -5.33 47.03
N GLY A 633 -14.98 -5.78 45.77
CA GLY A 633 -15.36 -7.15 45.39
C GLY A 633 -14.31 -8.22 45.72
N PHE A 634 -13.10 -7.83 46.13
CA PHE A 634 -11.98 -8.73 46.44
C PHE A 634 -11.54 -8.69 47.90
N ARG A 635 -11.97 -7.69 48.67
CA ARG A 635 -11.64 -7.58 50.10
C ARG A 635 -12.29 -8.72 50.89
N GLY A 636 -11.47 -9.53 51.54
CA GLY A 636 -11.93 -10.62 52.43
C GLY A 636 -12.51 -11.84 51.70
N GLY A 637 -12.35 -11.93 50.37
CA GLY A 637 -12.78 -13.09 49.60
C GLY A 637 -11.80 -14.27 49.69
N PRO A 638 -12.26 -15.53 49.51
CA PRO A 638 -11.42 -16.72 49.62
C PRO A 638 -10.43 -16.90 48.46
N LEU A 639 -10.50 -16.06 47.42
CA LEU A 639 -9.73 -16.20 46.17
C LEU A 639 -8.28 -15.71 46.25
N LEU A 640 -7.94 -14.95 47.29
CA LEU A 640 -6.60 -14.40 47.50
C LEU A 640 -6.24 -14.44 48.97
N SER A 641 -4.96 -14.65 49.28
CA SER A 641 -4.45 -14.53 50.64
C SER A 641 -4.60 -13.10 51.19
N GLU A 642 -4.88 -12.97 52.49
CA GLU A 642 -4.82 -11.67 53.18
C GLU A 642 -3.40 -11.07 53.19
N ALA A 643 -2.37 -11.91 53.05
CA ALA A 643 -0.98 -11.47 53.01
C ALA A 643 -0.71 -10.63 51.76
N ARG A 644 -0.10 -9.45 51.92
CA ARG A 644 0.40 -8.66 50.78
C ARG A 644 1.50 -9.43 50.06
N LEU A 645 1.55 -9.33 48.74
CA LEU A 645 2.57 -9.88 47.85
C LEU A 645 3.76 -8.94 47.65
N LEU A 646 3.53 -7.63 47.80
CA LEU A 646 4.58 -6.61 47.73
C LEU A 646 4.80 -5.98 49.11
N PRO A 647 6.07 -5.85 49.56
CA PRO A 647 6.39 -5.07 50.76
C PRO A 647 5.99 -3.60 50.54
N ARG A 648 5.54 -2.94 51.62
CA ARG A 648 5.21 -1.50 51.60
C ARG A 648 6.45 -0.64 51.36
#